data_AF-A0A8H6C2F8-F1
#
_entry.id   AF-A0A8H6C2F8-F1
#
_cell.length_a   1.000
_cell.length_b   1.000
_cell.length_c   1.000
_cell.angle_alpha   90.00
_cell.angle_beta   90.00
_cell.angle_gamma   90.00
#
_symmetry.space_group_name_H-M   'P 1'
#
loop_
_entity.id
_entity.type
_entity.pdbx_description
1 polymer ?
#
loop_
_entity_poly.entity_id
_entity_poly.type
_entity_poly.pdbx_seq_one_letter_code
_entity_poly.pdbx_strand_id
1 'polypeptide(L)'
;MIKSGHEKNESRLKVYQELIVKWSERYLSGHDRTEDLDQFQQAISIFNSQFELNKGVAINEIWEYCRGLYPQDFKSWEDLQRLFKIIENFDTVSKLQFPESSDIVTSFGYSIADLYKSIISGDYQRDELSSILEKLEQGIDQLSAVSGSFVNPRVNIFVDDFTNIANLVEITGDENQDLMKFYNCSDRSMFSLIKQDKFKPYPKIFDSLWKDKKSRVSPFSIQQYFGKSLEQTSFDLKSVSKSVIEHSVEVLNDVKGAFSSLLISWFGIILKALGLYEDELLSHPELVLDKVSLSFGPDSHSFVAVKLLVDSVNMAVVNASELSLGELGKAWVSFSLGLILLYVPDSPYDPAIKEYVLYKVFEDRKVFGGNLISSWESARRVFSGDKEMYLESTLKHLIDLEAPNNPKVYRDSKSIDGLFDEWNSIMESTIDMGPVESLLKSVFTSSEQGVNMMEMFQNNTSQFIMRLKKNYLLYSDLDDILCGYIYGMKLGFEMITIDKNQGKYLYPQTWSIDVCDFTSLKSIERVFPSVQDFAKTVSIDSSAAEFVMAYFIKLGFAHRSSENEQQQKQQQTQSILIQSLQTLYYRWSLRRIKEEKESLQQGSLYKYNDPDEDIEGDFKKLFPDYEDVLDIDGTTNANTLKKNNASFESIYESIASDYIKEYLLQEKDSVIDIVHQGSELITHLNQYENNLYKISNNASMMTSLVNELANTHTKFNQAVSDFNFYQDSNPTEVKRAVTIMTTVYNLSKKLLDQWPEHATLKNIVFATNEFLSYPIGLPLGRYLQKLEQIYTFIAEWQKYASSQVSLEINLLF
;
A
#
# COMPACT_ATOMS: atom_id res chain seq x y z
N MET A 1 35.88 10.75 -30.02
CA MET A 1 36.80 10.08 -29.07
C MET A 1 37.70 11.06 -28.31
N ILE A 2 38.75 11.68 -28.88
CA ILE A 2 39.70 12.53 -28.11
C ILE A 2 39.00 13.67 -27.35
N LYS A 3 38.14 14.44 -28.03
CA LYS A 3 37.33 15.49 -27.39
C LYS A 3 36.49 14.97 -26.21
N SER A 4 35.88 13.80 -26.39
CA SER A 4 35.06 13.13 -25.37
C SER A 4 35.88 12.55 -24.22
N GLY A 5 37.14 12.16 -24.46
CA GLY A 5 38.08 11.70 -23.44
C GLY A 5 38.51 12.81 -22.48
N HIS A 6 38.56 14.07 -22.95
CA HIS A 6 38.80 15.22 -22.07
C HIS A 6 37.64 15.50 -21.11
N GLU A 7 36.42 15.12 -21.49
CA GLU A 7 35.20 15.31 -20.70
C GLU A 7 34.96 14.18 -19.67
N LYS A 8 35.85 13.17 -19.59
CA LYS A 8 35.73 11.99 -18.72
C LYS A 8 34.34 11.31 -18.78
N ASN A 9 33.83 11.09 -19.98
CA ASN A 9 32.55 10.38 -20.18
C ASN A 9 32.84 8.95 -20.64
N GLU A 10 32.86 7.99 -19.71
CA GLU A 10 33.21 6.58 -20.00
C GLU A 10 32.20 5.91 -20.94
N SER A 11 30.91 6.14 -20.70
CA SER A 11 29.80 5.66 -21.53
C SER A 11 29.92 6.08 -23.02
N ARG A 12 30.38 7.31 -23.29
CA ARG A 12 30.63 7.79 -24.66
C ARG A 12 31.80 7.06 -25.32
N LEU A 13 32.85 6.76 -24.57
CA LEU A 13 34.03 6.05 -25.09
C LEU A 13 33.65 4.64 -25.55
N LYS A 14 32.76 3.98 -24.82
CA LYS A 14 32.23 2.66 -25.16
C LYS A 14 31.46 2.63 -26.48
N VAL A 15 30.64 3.66 -26.76
CA VAL A 15 29.98 3.77 -28.07
C VAL A 15 31.01 3.97 -29.19
N TYR A 16 32.05 4.77 -28.97
CA TYR A 16 33.13 4.90 -29.95
C TYR A 16 33.88 3.58 -30.17
N GLN A 17 34.06 2.78 -29.13
CA GLN A 17 34.62 1.43 -29.22
C GLN A 17 33.74 0.53 -30.08
N GLU A 18 32.43 0.45 -29.84
CA GLU A 18 31.50 -0.30 -30.69
C GLU A 18 31.60 0.12 -32.17
N LEU A 19 31.71 1.43 -32.45
CA LEU A 19 31.83 1.94 -33.82
C LEU A 19 33.14 1.53 -34.49
N ILE A 20 34.24 1.51 -33.75
CA ILE A 20 35.55 1.08 -34.25
C ILE A 20 35.54 -0.42 -34.52
N VAL A 21 34.94 -1.23 -33.64
CA VAL A 21 34.79 -2.67 -33.84
C VAL A 21 33.95 -2.95 -35.08
N LYS A 22 32.78 -2.32 -35.24
CA LYS A 22 31.95 -2.45 -36.46
C LYS A 22 32.66 -2.01 -37.72
N TRP A 23 33.45 -0.95 -37.66
CA TRP A 23 34.29 -0.53 -38.77
C TRP A 23 35.35 -1.59 -39.10
N SER A 24 35.97 -2.18 -38.08
CA SER A 24 36.97 -3.22 -38.21
C SER A 24 36.39 -4.49 -38.88
N GLU A 25 35.22 -4.93 -38.45
CA GLU A 25 34.52 -6.09 -39.01
C GLU A 25 34.12 -5.86 -40.47
N ARG A 26 33.72 -4.63 -40.82
CA ARG A 26 33.26 -4.31 -42.17
C ARG A 26 34.40 -4.17 -43.19
N TYR A 27 35.55 -3.65 -42.79
CA TYR A 27 36.63 -3.28 -43.71
C TYR A 27 37.90 -4.12 -43.58
N LEU A 28 38.15 -4.77 -42.43
CA LEU A 28 39.37 -5.57 -42.20
C LEU A 28 39.14 -7.08 -42.42
N SER A 29 37.90 -7.56 -42.49
CA SER A 29 37.58 -9.00 -42.66
C SER A 29 37.73 -9.51 -44.09
N GLY A 30 37.79 -8.61 -45.10
CA GLY A 30 37.74 -8.95 -46.53
C GLY A 30 38.95 -8.54 -47.37
N HIS A 31 40.04 -8.05 -46.78
CA HIS A 31 41.25 -7.63 -47.53
C HIS A 31 42.47 -8.46 -47.13
N ASP A 32 43.35 -8.72 -48.11
CA ASP A 32 44.56 -9.54 -47.96
C ASP A 32 45.38 -9.09 -46.74
N ARG A 33 45.68 -10.05 -45.85
CA ARG A 33 46.36 -9.84 -44.57
C ARG A 33 47.77 -9.29 -44.77
N THR A 34 47.93 -7.98 -44.66
CA THR A 34 49.21 -7.28 -44.48
C THR A 34 49.57 -7.18 -42.99
N GLU A 35 50.86 -7.21 -42.63
CA GLU A 35 51.33 -7.14 -41.23
C GLU A 35 50.77 -5.95 -40.42
N ASP A 36 50.46 -4.83 -41.07
CA ASP A 36 49.85 -3.66 -40.44
C ASP A 36 48.42 -3.94 -39.92
N LEU A 37 47.66 -4.83 -40.58
CA LEU A 37 46.29 -5.19 -40.18
C LEU A 37 46.26 -6.01 -38.89
N ASP A 38 47.27 -6.85 -38.66
CA ASP A 38 47.39 -7.66 -37.44
C ASP A 38 47.68 -6.77 -36.22
N GLN A 39 48.49 -5.71 -36.37
CA GLN A 39 48.73 -4.73 -35.31
C GLN A 39 47.45 -3.96 -34.96
N PHE A 40 46.66 -3.56 -35.96
CA PHE A 40 45.36 -2.91 -35.72
C PHE A 40 44.36 -3.86 -35.05
N GLN A 41 44.29 -5.13 -35.46
CA GLN A 41 43.43 -6.13 -34.82
C GLN A 41 43.84 -6.37 -33.36
N GLN A 42 45.13 -6.44 -33.05
CA GLN A 42 45.63 -6.54 -31.67
C GLN A 42 45.31 -5.28 -30.85
N ALA A 43 45.47 -4.09 -31.42
CA ALA A 43 45.12 -2.85 -30.72
C ALA A 43 43.61 -2.77 -30.43
N ILE A 44 42.77 -3.19 -31.39
CA ILE A 44 41.32 -3.23 -31.22
C ILE A 44 40.90 -4.28 -30.21
N SER A 45 41.56 -5.46 -30.17
CA SER A 45 41.24 -6.49 -29.18
C SER A 45 41.66 -6.09 -27.76
N ILE A 46 42.80 -5.41 -27.59
CA ILE A 46 43.21 -4.81 -26.31
C ILE A 46 42.22 -3.73 -25.87
N PHE A 47 41.75 -2.91 -26.82
CA PHE A 47 40.74 -1.90 -26.53
C PHE A 47 39.38 -2.53 -26.19
N ASN A 48 39.01 -3.65 -26.82
CA ASN A 48 37.78 -4.37 -26.53
C ASN A 48 37.78 -4.97 -25.12
N SER A 49 38.87 -5.64 -24.74
CA SER A 49 38.99 -6.30 -23.44
C SER A 49 38.96 -5.33 -22.25
N GLN A 50 39.28 -4.04 -22.47
CA GLN A 50 39.18 -3.00 -21.43
C GLN A 50 37.75 -2.52 -21.16
N PHE A 51 36.82 -2.72 -22.10
CA PHE A 51 35.44 -2.23 -22.02
C PHE A 51 34.38 -3.34 -22.07
N GLU A 52 34.81 -4.61 -22.08
CA GLU A 52 33.92 -5.78 -22.01
C GLU A 52 33.13 -5.78 -20.69
N LEU A 53 31.82 -6.01 -20.81
CA LEU A 53 30.92 -6.16 -19.69
C LEU A 53 30.85 -7.61 -19.26
N ASN A 54 31.04 -7.87 -17.98
CA ASN A 54 30.78 -9.19 -17.42
C ASN A 54 29.31 -9.30 -16.97
N LYS A 55 28.74 -8.25 -16.36
CA LYS A 55 27.31 -8.13 -16.00
C LYS A 55 26.59 -7.08 -16.85
N GLY A 56 25.26 -7.14 -16.91
CA GLY A 56 24.43 -6.10 -17.53
C GLY A 56 24.45 -6.05 -19.06
N VAL A 57 24.76 -7.17 -19.72
CA VAL A 57 24.92 -7.21 -21.19
C VAL A 57 23.61 -6.87 -21.93
N ALA A 58 22.45 -7.18 -21.34
CA ALA A 58 21.13 -7.03 -21.96
C ALA A 58 20.46 -5.66 -21.69
N ILE A 59 21.20 -4.70 -21.11
CA ILE A 59 20.66 -3.37 -20.75
C ILE A 59 20.03 -2.66 -21.94
N ASN A 60 20.61 -2.78 -23.14
CA ASN A 60 20.14 -2.08 -24.34
C ASN A 60 18.80 -2.66 -24.84
N GLU A 61 18.69 -3.98 -24.91
CA GLU A 61 17.49 -4.69 -25.35
C GLU A 61 16.33 -4.47 -24.37
N ILE A 62 16.62 -4.61 -23.07
CA ILE A 62 15.63 -4.42 -22.01
C ILE A 62 15.15 -2.97 -21.99
N TRP A 63 16.07 -2.00 -22.08
CA TRP A 63 15.72 -0.58 -22.06
C TRP A 63 14.85 -0.18 -23.26
N GLU A 64 15.19 -0.60 -24.48
CA GLU A 64 14.39 -0.27 -25.67
C GLU A 64 12.95 -0.80 -25.58
N TYR A 65 12.76 -2.01 -25.04
CA TYR A 65 11.44 -2.64 -24.96
C TYR A 65 10.61 -2.17 -23.76
N CYS A 66 11.25 -2.06 -22.59
CA CYS A 66 10.57 -1.84 -21.31
C CYS A 66 10.42 -0.36 -20.95
N ARG A 67 11.21 0.57 -21.51
CA ARG A 67 11.09 1.99 -21.14
C ARG A 67 9.67 2.51 -21.33
N GLY A 68 9.24 3.35 -20.39
CA GLY A 68 8.06 4.18 -20.55
C GLY A 68 8.26 5.31 -21.57
N LEU A 69 7.25 6.15 -21.71
CA LEU A 69 7.34 7.37 -22.48
C LEU A 69 7.84 8.51 -21.58
N TYR A 70 8.82 9.28 -22.07
CA TYR A 70 9.44 10.38 -21.34
C TYR A 70 9.52 11.65 -22.20
N PRO A 71 9.57 12.84 -21.60
CA PRO A 71 9.73 14.09 -22.35
C PRO A 71 11.04 14.14 -23.15
N GLN A 72 10.95 14.67 -24.38
CA GLN A 72 12.09 14.76 -25.31
C GLN A 72 12.92 16.03 -25.17
N ASP A 73 12.41 17.05 -24.47
CA ASP A 73 13.04 18.36 -24.33
C ASP A 73 13.22 18.76 -22.86
N PHE A 74 14.30 19.50 -22.57
CA PHE A 74 14.56 20.04 -21.22
C PHE A 74 13.39 20.86 -20.66
N LYS A 75 12.75 21.67 -21.50
CA LYS A 75 11.62 22.51 -21.08
C LYS A 75 10.39 21.67 -20.71
N SER A 76 10.14 20.59 -21.45
CA SER A 76 9.06 19.65 -21.13
C SER A 76 9.34 18.89 -19.82
N TRP A 77 10.62 18.66 -19.48
CA TRP A 77 11.02 18.16 -18.16
C TRP A 77 10.77 19.15 -17.02
N GLU A 78 11.00 20.45 -17.25
CA GLU A 78 10.67 21.52 -16.29
C GLU A 78 9.16 21.62 -16.06
N ASP A 79 8.37 21.56 -17.14
CA ASP A 79 6.90 21.56 -17.10
C ASP A 79 6.37 20.30 -16.36
N LEU A 80 6.98 19.13 -16.59
CA LEU A 80 6.67 17.90 -15.88
C LEU A 80 7.04 17.99 -14.38
N GLN A 81 8.17 18.60 -14.03
CA GLN A 81 8.54 18.83 -12.64
C GLN A 81 7.57 19.78 -11.92
N ARG A 82 7.05 20.79 -12.64
CA ARG A 82 5.99 21.66 -12.11
C ARG A 82 4.72 20.85 -11.86
N LEU A 83 4.30 20.02 -12.82
CA LEU A 83 3.15 19.13 -12.65
C LEU A 83 3.31 18.18 -11.45
N PHE A 84 4.52 17.66 -11.21
CA PHE A 84 4.81 16.78 -10.08
C PHE A 84 4.57 17.46 -8.73
N LYS A 85 4.97 18.73 -8.59
CA LYS A 85 4.68 19.53 -7.38
C LYS A 85 3.18 19.78 -7.21
N ILE A 86 2.46 20.03 -8.31
CA ILE A 86 1.01 20.20 -8.29
C ILE A 86 0.34 18.90 -7.82
N ILE A 87 0.81 17.75 -8.31
CA ILE A 87 0.32 16.43 -7.89
C ILE A 87 0.57 16.20 -6.39
N GLU A 88 1.77 16.49 -5.89
CA GLU A 88 2.08 16.34 -4.45
C GLU A 88 1.14 17.20 -3.60
N ASN A 89 0.92 18.46 -3.98
CA ASN A 89 -0.02 19.34 -3.30
C ASN A 89 -1.45 18.80 -3.39
N PHE A 90 -1.88 18.33 -4.57
CA PHE A 90 -3.20 17.75 -4.78
C PHE A 90 -3.44 16.48 -3.96
N ASP A 91 -2.45 15.58 -3.85
CA ASP A 91 -2.49 14.37 -3.02
C ASP A 91 -2.70 14.70 -1.53
N THR A 92 -2.25 15.86 -1.06
CA THR A 92 -2.49 16.31 0.33
C THR A 92 -3.87 16.92 0.50
N VAL A 93 -4.32 17.76 -0.44
CA VAL A 93 -5.59 18.50 -0.35
C VAL A 93 -6.79 17.58 -0.59
N SER A 94 -6.69 16.64 -1.54
CA SER A 94 -7.78 15.74 -1.94
C SER A 94 -8.30 14.92 -0.77
N LYS A 95 -7.40 14.40 0.09
CA LYS A 95 -7.74 13.57 1.25
C LYS A 95 -8.48 14.31 2.35
N LEU A 96 -8.37 15.64 2.39
CA LEU A 96 -9.06 16.47 3.38
C LEU A 96 -10.50 16.78 2.96
N GLN A 97 -10.85 16.62 1.68
CA GLN A 97 -12.15 16.97 1.12
C GLN A 97 -13.22 15.96 1.49
N PHE A 98 -14.49 16.37 1.60
CA PHE A 98 -15.61 15.47 1.89
C PHE A 98 -16.09 14.67 0.67
N PRO A 99 -16.87 13.60 0.86
CA PRO A 99 -17.40 12.81 -0.25
C PRO A 99 -18.28 13.58 -1.25
N GLU A 100 -18.96 14.65 -0.84
CA GLU A 100 -19.77 15.46 -1.77
C GLU A 100 -18.91 16.15 -2.84
N SER A 101 -17.63 16.39 -2.54
CA SER A 101 -16.66 16.93 -3.49
C SER A 101 -15.92 15.87 -4.32
N SER A 102 -16.29 14.58 -4.20
CA SER A 102 -15.62 13.49 -4.91
C SER A 102 -15.67 13.64 -6.44
N ASP A 103 -16.78 14.10 -7.00
CA ASP A 103 -16.93 14.34 -8.44
C ASP A 103 -15.95 15.43 -8.94
N ILE A 104 -15.75 16.47 -8.14
CA ILE A 104 -14.81 17.54 -8.45
C ILE A 104 -13.38 16.98 -8.42
N VAL A 105 -13.02 16.26 -7.36
CA VAL A 105 -11.68 15.65 -7.20
C VAL A 105 -11.36 14.67 -8.34
N THR A 106 -12.32 13.83 -8.73
CA THR A 106 -12.14 12.89 -9.86
C THR A 106 -11.96 13.63 -11.18
N SER A 107 -12.73 14.69 -11.45
CA SER A 107 -12.56 15.52 -12.66
C SER A 107 -11.20 16.21 -12.74
N PHE A 108 -10.69 16.71 -11.61
CA PHE A 108 -9.32 17.25 -11.51
C PHE A 108 -8.29 16.18 -11.79
N GLY A 109 -8.47 14.96 -11.26
CA GLY A 109 -7.58 13.84 -11.52
C GLY A 109 -7.52 13.43 -12.99
N TYR A 110 -8.66 13.35 -13.69
CA TYR A 110 -8.66 13.10 -15.14
C TYR A 110 -7.94 14.23 -15.90
N SER A 111 -8.17 15.48 -15.52
CA SER A 111 -7.47 16.63 -16.12
C SER A 111 -5.95 16.55 -15.93
N ILE A 112 -5.49 16.15 -14.74
CA ILE A 112 -4.06 15.93 -14.45
C ILE A 112 -3.49 14.78 -15.30
N ALA A 113 -4.24 13.69 -15.45
CA ALA A 113 -3.82 12.55 -16.27
C ALA A 113 -3.71 12.91 -17.76
N ASP A 114 -4.65 13.68 -18.28
CA ASP A 114 -4.63 14.18 -19.67
C ASP A 114 -3.48 15.16 -19.90
N LEU A 115 -3.19 16.03 -18.92
CA LEU A 115 -2.03 16.93 -18.99
C LEU A 115 -0.71 16.17 -18.97
N TYR A 116 -0.58 15.16 -18.10
CA TYR A 116 0.61 14.32 -18.09
C TYR A 116 0.84 13.65 -19.44
N LYS A 117 -0.23 13.09 -20.04
CA LYS A 117 -0.17 12.48 -21.37
C LYS A 117 0.24 13.50 -22.44
N SER A 118 -0.30 14.70 -22.39
CA SER A 118 0.00 15.78 -23.34
C SER A 118 1.45 16.26 -23.23
N ILE A 119 1.98 16.40 -21.99
CA ILE A 119 3.37 16.80 -21.75
C ILE A 119 4.34 15.74 -22.31
N ILE A 120 4.03 14.46 -22.12
CA ILE A 120 4.86 13.35 -22.58
C ILE A 120 4.81 13.18 -24.09
N SER A 121 3.64 13.32 -24.71
CA SER A 121 3.51 13.24 -26.17
C SER A 121 4.14 14.44 -26.89
N GLY A 122 4.38 15.54 -26.18
CA GLY A 122 4.87 16.79 -26.76
C GLY A 122 3.82 17.52 -27.60
N ASP A 123 2.55 17.07 -27.55
CA ASP A 123 1.45 17.62 -28.34
C ASP A 123 0.70 18.70 -27.54
N TYR A 124 1.39 19.83 -27.30
CA TYR A 124 0.79 20.95 -26.58
C TYR A 124 1.38 22.30 -26.98
N GLN A 125 0.55 23.35 -26.90
CA GLN A 125 1.02 24.72 -26.96
C GLN A 125 1.42 25.17 -25.55
N ARG A 126 2.68 25.61 -25.36
CA ARG A 126 3.21 25.95 -24.02
C ARG A 126 2.44 27.08 -23.33
N ASP A 127 1.96 28.06 -24.08
CA ASP A 127 1.21 29.19 -23.52
C ASP A 127 -0.15 28.73 -22.96
N GLU A 128 -0.79 27.77 -23.62
CA GLU A 128 -2.02 27.15 -23.14
C GLU A 128 -1.75 26.25 -21.93
N LEU A 129 -0.68 25.45 -21.97
CA LEU A 129 -0.28 24.60 -20.84
C LEU A 129 -0.03 25.42 -19.57
N SER A 130 0.71 26.53 -19.67
CA SER A 130 1.01 27.40 -18.53
C SER A 130 -0.25 27.99 -17.93
N SER A 131 -1.18 28.44 -18.78
CA SER A 131 -2.50 28.94 -18.36
C SER A 131 -3.33 27.85 -17.64
N ILE A 132 -3.30 26.61 -18.12
CA ILE A 132 -4.01 25.49 -17.51
C ILE A 132 -3.38 25.11 -16.16
N LEU A 133 -2.04 25.04 -16.08
CA LEU A 133 -1.33 24.76 -14.82
C LEU A 133 -1.63 25.82 -13.75
N GLU A 134 -1.67 27.10 -14.12
CA GLU A 134 -2.06 28.18 -13.21
C GLU A 134 -3.51 28.06 -12.72
N LYS A 135 -4.44 27.69 -13.62
CA LYS A 135 -5.84 27.44 -13.23
C LYS A 135 -5.98 26.24 -12.30
N LEU A 136 -5.18 25.19 -12.51
CA LEU A 136 -5.13 24.03 -11.63
C LEU A 136 -4.58 24.40 -10.26
N GLU A 137 -3.47 25.14 -10.21
CA GLU A 137 -2.90 25.67 -8.96
C GLU A 137 -3.93 26.51 -8.21
N GLN A 138 -4.61 27.43 -8.88
CA GLN A 138 -5.70 28.23 -8.29
C GLN A 138 -6.88 27.37 -7.80
N GLY A 139 -7.27 26.34 -8.56
CA GLY A 139 -8.34 25.42 -8.16
C GLY A 139 -7.97 24.61 -6.91
N ILE A 140 -6.71 24.15 -6.82
CA ILE A 140 -6.19 23.44 -5.66
C ILE A 140 -6.07 24.38 -4.45
N ASP A 141 -5.65 25.63 -4.65
CA ASP A 141 -5.60 26.64 -3.59
C ASP A 141 -7.01 26.98 -3.07
N GLN A 142 -8.03 27.01 -3.94
CA GLN A 142 -9.42 27.17 -3.52
C GLN A 142 -9.90 25.97 -2.70
N LEU A 143 -9.59 24.74 -3.11
CA LEU A 143 -9.90 23.53 -2.34
C LEU A 143 -9.17 23.50 -0.99
N SER A 144 -7.93 23.97 -0.97
CA SER A 144 -7.13 24.13 0.25
C SER A 144 -7.76 25.18 1.19
N ALA A 145 -8.20 26.33 0.67
CA ALA A 145 -8.89 27.35 1.45
C ALA A 145 -10.23 26.84 2.03
N VAL A 146 -10.98 26.05 1.25
CA VAL A 146 -12.18 25.36 1.74
C VAL A 146 -11.81 24.36 2.84
N SER A 147 -10.74 23.60 2.68
CA SER A 147 -10.29 22.65 3.69
C SER A 147 -9.88 23.31 5.01
N GLY A 148 -9.25 24.49 4.94
CA GLY A 148 -8.91 25.29 6.11
C GLY A 148 -10.13 25.88 6.84
N SER A 149 -11.29 25.94 6.18
CA SER A 149 -12.54 26.40 6.79
C SER A 149 -13.29 25.30 7.56
N PHE A 150 -12.89 24.03 7.40
CA PHE A 150 -13.53 22.91 8.08
C PHE A 150 -13.31 22.99 9.59
N VAL A 151 -14.41 22.96 10.33
CA VAL A 151 -14.39 22.95 11.81
C VAL A 151 -13.85 21.60 12.32
N ASN A 152 -14.30 20.52 11.70
CA ASN A 152 -13.82 19.17 11.95
C ASN A 152 -13.10 18.68 10.70
N PRO A 153 -11.78 18.38 10.76
CA PRO A 153 -11.08 17.81 9.61
C PRO A 153 -11.67 16.44 9.28
N ARG A 154 -11.76 16.11 7.99
CA ARG A 154 -12.17 14.77 7.55
C ARG A 154 -11.15 13.75 8.04
N VAL A 155 -11.64 12.70 8.69
CA VAL A 155 -10.82 11.53 9.04
C VAL A 155 -11.52 10.31 8.45
N ASN A 156 -10.99 9.81 7.34
CA ASN A 156 -11.45 8.55 6.78
C ASN A 156 -10.78 7.41 7.55
N ILE A 157 -11.60 6.53 8.10
CA ILE A 157 -11.20 5.39 8.92
C ILE A 157 -10.88 4.18 8.05
N PHE A 158 -11.57 4.04 6.91
CA PHE A 158 -11.49 2.89 6.03
C PHE A 158 -10.50 3.11 4.87
N VAL A 159 -9.53 4.01 5.04
CA VAL A 159 -8.53 4.34 4.00
C VAL A 159 -7.74 3.11 3.58
N ASP A 160 -7.33 2.29 4.55
CA ASP A 160 -6.58 1.06 4.29
C ASP A 160 -7.44 0.04 3.54
N ASP A 161 -8.72 -0.08 3.88
CA ASP A 161 -9.68 -0.96 3.21
C ASP A 161 -9.91 -0.56 1.74
N PHE A 162 -10.18 0.73 1.48
CA PHE A 162 -10.33 1.22 0.11
C PHE A 162 -9.06 1.05 -0.72
N THR A 163 -7.89 1.21 -0.10
CA THR A 163 -6.61 1.02 -0.77
C THR A 163 -6.40 -0.45 -1.14
N ASN A 164 -6.72 -1.37 -0.23
CA ASN A 164 -6.62 -2.81 -0.49
C ASN A 164 -7.59 -3.27 -1.60
N ILE A 165 -8.83 -2.77 -1.59
CA ILE A 165 -9.80 -3.05 -2.67
C ILE A 165 -9.25 -2.54 -4.01
N ALA A 166 -8.76 -1.29 -4.06
CA ALA A 166 -8.20 -0.72 -5.28
C ALA A 166 -6.97 -1.52 -5.77
N ASN A 167 -6.14 -2.04 -4.87
CA ASN A 167 -5.00 -2.91 -5.20
C ASN A 167 -5.45 -4.23 -5.84
N LEU A 168 -6.50 -4.86 -5.30
CA LEU A 168 -7.05 -6.11 -5.86
C LEU A 168 -7.69 -5.90 -7.22
N VAL A 169 -8.41 -4.78 -7.38
CA VAL A 169 -8.99 -4.36 -8.66
C VAL A 169 -7.89 -4.12 -9.71
N GLU A 170 -6.76 -3.52 -9.35
CA GLU A 170 -5.68 -3.29 -10.30
C GLU A 170 -4.97 -4.57 -10.74
N ILE A 171 -4.85 -5.57 -9.84
CA ILE A 171 -4.20 -6.84 -10.16
C ILE A 171 -5.11 -7.70 -11.04
N THR A 172 -6.38 -7.83 -10.66
CA THR A 172 -7.32 -8.83 -11.22
C THR A 172 -8.41 -8.27 -12.13
N GLY A 173 -8.69 -6.97 -12.02
CA GLY A 173 -9.73 -6.30 -12.79
C GLY A 173 -9.34 -6.02 -14.24
N ASP A 174 -10.36 -5.75 -15.05
CA ASP A 174 -10.25 -5.36 -16.45
C ASP A 174 -9.78 -3.89 -16.58
N GLU A 175 -9.07 -3.55 -17.66
CA GLU A 175 -8.41 -2.22 -17.84
C GLU A 175 -9.37 -1.02 -17.78
N ASN A 176 -10.68 -1.28 -17.81
CA ASN A 176 -11.76 -0.28 -17.86
C ASN A 176 -12.38 0.08 -16.49
N GLN A 177 -11.91 -0.47 -15.37
CA GLN A 177 -12.43 -0.05 -14.06
C GLN A 177 -11.75 1.26 -13.60
N ASP A 178 -12.54 2.33 -13.43
CA ASP A 178 -12.08 3.65 -12.99
C ASP A 178 -11.48 3.61 -11.56
N LEU A 179 -10.22 3.18 -11.44
CA LEU A 179 -9.42 3.28 -10.19
C LEU A 179 -9.38 4.71 -9.64
N MET A 180 -9.64 5.70 -10.50
CA MET A 180 -9.79 7.12 -10.15
C MET A 180 -10.91 7.38 -9.13
N LYS A 181 -11.96 6.55 -9.09
CA LYS A 181 -13.06 6.67 -8.11
C LYS A 181 -12.60 6.38 -6.69
N PHE A 182 -11.60 5.51 -6.52
CA PHE A 182 -11.02 5.18 -5.23
C PHE A 182 -10.04 6.23 -4.72
N TYR A 183 -9.60 7.16 -5.57
CA TYR A 183 -8.53 8.11 -5.24
C TYR A 183 -8.85 8.95 -3.99
N ASN A 184 -10.05 9.52 -3.89
CA ASN A 184 -10.45 10.35 -2.74
C ASN A 184 -10.56 9.56 -1.43
N CYS A 185 -10.80 8.25 -1.51
CA CYS A 185 -11.05 7.40 -0.35
C CYS A 185 -9.86 6.50 0.03
N SER A 186 -8.84 6.42 -0.83
CA SER A 186 -7.66 5.57 -0.65
C SER A 186 -6.41 6.40 -0.41
N ASP A 187 -5.34 5.74 0.00
CA ASP A 187 -4.03 6.37 0.18
C ASP A 187 -3.15 6.27 -1.09
N ARG A 188 -3.77 6.01 -2.24
CA ARG A 188 -3.08 5.97 -3.53
C ARG A 188 -2.61 7.38 -3.91
N SER A 189 -1.44 7.44 -4.53
CA SER A 189 -0.95 8.68 -5.10
C SER A 189 -1.49 8.85 -6.50
N MET A 190 -1.72 10.08 -6.94
CA MET A 190 -2.11 10.33 -8.33
C MET A 190 -1.03 9.82 -9.30
N PHE A 191 0.24 9.80 -8.89
CA PHE A 191 1.33 9.21 -9.67
C PHE A 191 1.09 7.75 -10.05
N SER A 192 0.53 6.95 -9.14
CA SER A 192 0.24 5.55 -9.44
C SER A 192 -0.94 5.42 -10.40
N LEU A 193 -1.87 6.39 -10.45
CA LEU A 193 -3.06 6.31 -11.31
C LEU A 193 -2.80 6.78 -12.73
N ILE A 194 -1.93 7.77 -12.91
CA ILE A 194 -1.62 8.41 -14.20
C ILE A 194 -0.95 7.45 -15.21
N LYS A 195 -0.16 6.47 -14.73
CA LYS A 195 0.53 5.52 -15.61
C LYS A 195 -0.47 4.65 -16.38
N GLN A 196 -0.49 4.75 -17.71
CA GLN A 196 -1.45 4.03 -18.56
C GLN A 196 -1.04 2.58 -18.82
N ASP A 197 0.26 2.33 -19.01
CA ASP A 197 0.76 0.98 -19.30
C ASP A 197 0.84 0.12 -18.03
N LYS A 198 0.27 -1.09 -18.10
CA LYS A 198 0.27 -2.05 -16.98
C LYS A 198 1.67 -2.50 -16.55
N PHE A 199 2.62 -2.57 -17.49
CA PHE A 199 3.96 -3.16 -17.28
C PHE A 199 5.14 -2.28 -17.69
N LYS A 200 4.91 -1.09 -18.25
CA LYS A 200 6.00 -0.19 -18.66
C LYS A 200 6.09 0.99 -17.70
N PRO A 201 7.23 1.20 -17.00
CA PRO A 201 8.47 0.42 -17.03
C PRO A 201 8.49 -0.85 -16.18
N TYR A 202 7.51 -1.01 -15.29
CA TYR A 202 7.34 -2.17 -14.41
C TYR A 202 5.85 -2.33 -14.06
N PRO A 203 5.43 -3.43 -13.40
CA PRO A 203 4.05 -3.62 -12.97
C PRO A 203 3.49 -2.44 -12.15
N LYS A 204 2.43 -1.79 -12.64
CA LYS A 204 1.83 -0.58 -12.06
C LYS A 204 1.49 -0.71 -10.57
N ILE A 205 1.08 -1.91 -10.14
CA ILE A 205 0.70 -2.22 -8.76
C ILE A 205 1.80 -1.87 -7.74
N PHE A 206 3.07 -1.96 -8.13
CA PHE A 206 4.22 -1.68 -7.26
C PHE A 206 4.21 -0.26 -6.69
N ASP A 207 3.63 0.72 -7.39
CA ASP A 207 3.56 2.09 -6.86
C ASP A 207 2.57 2.25 -5.70
N SER A 208 1.68 1.28 -5.48
CA SER A 208 0.61 1.34 -4.47
C SER A 208 0.84 0.47 -3.24
N LEU A 209 1.74 -0.52 -3.33
CA LEU A 209 1.96 -1.51 -2.26
C LEU A 209 2.72 -0.95 -1.06
N TRP A 210 3.63 0.01 -1.29
CA TRP A 210 4.49 0.57 -0.26
C TRP A 210 4.16 2.02 0.03
N LYS A 211 3.56 2.25 1.20
CA LYS A 211 3.40 3.59 1.77
C LYS A 211 3.51 3.50 3.28
N ASP A 212 4.32 4.39 3.87
CA ASP A 212 4.52 4.51 5.33
C ASP A 212 4.84 3.20 6.06
N LYS A 213 5.80 2.43 5.52
CA LYS A 213 6.38 1.20 6.10
C LYS A 213 5.41 0.02 6.33
N LYS A 214 4.11 0.18 6.08
CA LYS A 214 3.13 -0.90 6.19
C LYS A 214 3.04 -1.65 4.86
N SER A 215 3.27 -2.97 4.90
CA SER A 215 3.07 -3.83 3.73
C SER A 215 1.58 -4.02 3.49
N ARG A 216 1.12 -3.75 2.26
CA ARG A 216 -0.29 -3.92 1.82
C ARG A 216 -0.52 -5.21 1.03
N VAL A 217 0.36 -6.19 1.21
CA VAL A 217 0.28 -7.51 0.54
C VAL A 217 -0.65 -8.46 1.31
N SER A 218 -1.07 -8.09 2.53
CA SER A 218 -1.91 -8.94 3.39
C SER A 218 -3.38 -8.98 2.96
N PRO A 219 -4.12 -10.03 3.36
CA PRO A 219 -5.55 -10.14 3.10
C PRO A 219 -6.33 -8.95 3.65
N PHE A 220 -7.37 -8.58 2.92
CA PHE A 220 -8.36 -7.58 3.31
C PHE A 220 -8.99 -7.96 4.68
N SER A 221 -8.95 -7.04 5.64
CA SER A 221 -9.56 -7.22 6.95
C SER A 221 -10.18 -5.91 7.38
N ILE A 222 -11.50 -5.80 7.25
CA ILE A 222 -12.24 -4.63 7.69
C ILE A 222 -12.19 -4.58 9.21
N GLN A 223 -11.50 -3.58 9.75
CA GLN A 223 -11.50 -3.31 11.17
C GLN A 223 -12.67 -2.39 11.50
N GLN A 224 -13.53 -2.83 12.42
CA GLN A 224 -14.57 -1.95 12.96
C GLN A 224 -13.91 -0.90 13.85
N TYR A 225 -13.93 0.33 13.39
CA TYR A 225 -13.50 1.49 14.17
C TYR A 225 -14.68 2.45 14.33
N PHE A 226 -14.93 2.85 15.57
CA PHE A 226 -15.85 3.94 15.87
C PHE A 226 -15.10 5.26 15.77
N GLY A 227 -15.50 6.09 14.81
CA GLY A 227 -14.92 7.41 14.59
C GLY A 227 -15.34 8.47 15.60
N LYS A 228 -14.78 9.67 15.44
CA LYS A 228 -15.27 10.88 16.15
C LYS A 228 -16.54 11.45 15.52
N SER A 229 -16.77 11.24 14.22
CA SER A 229 -17.90 11.79 13.47
C SER A 229 -18.79 10.67 12.92
N LEU A 230 -19.98 10.55 13.48
CA LEU A 230 -20.92 9.45 13.21
C LEU A 230 -21.46 9.48 11.77
N GLU A 231 -21.72 10.66 11.24
CA GLU A 231 -22.24 10.82 9.88
C GLU A 231 -21.20 10.46 8.82
N GLN A 232 -19.95 10.90 9.02
CA GLN A 232 -18.83 10.55 8.14
C GLN A 232 -18.58 9.04 8.15
N THR A 233 -18.46 8.44 9.35
CA THR A 233 -18.24 7.00 9.47
C THR A 233 -19.40 6.21 8.87
N SER A 234 -20.66 6.64 9.05
CA SER A 234 -21.83 5.98 8.44
C SER A 234 -21.81 6.06 6.90
N PHE A 235 -21.39 7.20 6.34
CA PHE A 235 -21.27 7.37 4.88
C PHE A 235 -20.13 6.52 4.32
N ASP A 236 -18.95 6.56 4.95
CA ASP A 236 -17.78 5.80 4.50
C ASP A 236 -18.06 4.29 4.62
N LEU A 237 -18.69 3.84 5.71
CA LEU A 237 -19.15 2.45 5.89
C LEU A 237 -20.06 1.99 4.74
N LYS A 238 -21.05 2.80 4.38
CA LYS A 238 -21.93 2.52 3.25
C LYS A 238 -21.14 2.46 1.93
N SER A 239 -20.20 3.36 1.75
CA SER A 239 -19.37 3.43 0.53
C SER A 239 -18.45 2.21 0.40
N VAL A 240 -17.77 1.81 1.48
CA VAL A 240 -16.95 0.57 1.52
C VAL A 240 -17.83 -0.63 1.22
N SER A 241 -18.98 -0.76 1.89
CA SER A 241 -19.89 -1.90 1.66
C SER A 241 -20.32 -2.00 0.19
N LYS A 242 -20.62 -0.86 -0.44
CA LYS A 242 -20.95 -0.80 -1.87
C LYS A 242 -19.77 -1.23 -2.73
N SER A 243 -18.58 -0.71 -2.48
CA SER A 243 -17.37 -1.06 -3.23
C SER A 243 -16.99 -2.54 -3.10
N VAL A 244 -17.13 -3.12 -1.91
CA VAL A 244 -16.91 -4.56 -1.67
C VAL A 244 -17.88 -5.42 -2.47
N ILE A 245 -19.15 -4.99 -2.60
CA ILE A 245 -20.15 -5.71 -3.41
C ILE A 245 -19.85 -5.57 -4.91
N GLU A 246 -19.56 -4.35 -5.37
CA GLU A 246 -19.26 -4.05 -6.78
C GLU A 246 -18.02 -4.82 -7.26
N HIS A 247 -16.98 -4.92 -6.43
CA HIS A 247 -15.71 -5.60 -6.75
C HIS A 247 -15.54 -6.96 -6.06
N SER A 248 -16.65 -7.63 -5.77
CA SER A 248 -16.66 -8.90 -5.04
C SER A 248 -15.88 -10.01 -5.74
N VAL A 249 -15.84 -10.01 -7.08
CA VAL A 249 -15.14 -11.03 -7.88
C VAL A 249 -13.63 -10.85 -7.70
N GLU A 250 -13.15 -9.62 -7.78
CA GLU A 250 -11.75 -9.24 -7.60
C GLU A 250 -11.28 -9.50 -6.16
N VAL A 251 -12.14 -9.26 -5.16
CA VAL A 251 -11.80 -9.47 -3.75
C VAL A 251 -11.74 -10.96 -3.37
N LEU A 252 -12.53 -11.80 -4.03
CA LEU A 252 -12.57 -13.26 -3.80
C LEU A 252 -11.55 -14.03 -4.65
N ASN A 253 -10.90 -13.39 -5.62
CA ASN A 253 -9.87 -14.02 -6.42
C ASN A 253 -8.68 -14.46 -5.56
N ASP A 254 -8.06 -15.57 -5.96
CA ASP A 254 -6.84 -16.03 -5.31
C ASP A 254 -5.69 -15.06 -5.57
N VAL A 255 -5.34 -14.29 -4.55
CA VAL A 255 -4.24 -13.32 -4.56
C VAL A 255 -2.91 -14.01 -4.91
N LYS A 256 -2.71 -15.26 -4.47
CA LYS A 256 -1.48 -16.02 -4.77
C LYS A 256 -1.38 -16.33 -6.26
N GLY A 257 -2.44 -16.90 -6.83
CA GLY A 257 -2.55 -17.14 -8.27
C GLY A 257 -2.42 -15.86 -9.09
N ALA A 258 -2.95 -14.74 -8.60
CA ALA A 258 -2.84 -13.45 -9.27
C ALA A 258 -1.40 -12.90 -9.30
N PHE A 259 -0.64 -13.02 -8.21
CA PHE A 259 0.78 -12.66 -8.22
C PHE A 259 1.64 -13.65 -9.02
N SER A 260 1.28 -14.94 -9.06
CA SER A 260 1.95 -15.92 -9.92
C SER A 260 1.73 -15.60 -11.41
N SER A 261 0.50 -15.30 -11.81
CA SER A 261 0.20 -14.91 -13.20
C SER A 261 0.85 -13.58 -13.59
N LEU A 262 0.97 -12.64 -12.65
CA LEU A 262 1.72 -11.39 -12.84
C LEU A 262 3.20 -11.65 -13.11
N LEU A 263 3.83 -12.54 -12.34
CA LEU A 263 5.23 -12.96 -12.53
C LEU A 263 5.45 -13.57 -13.92
N ILE A 264 4.59 -14.52 -14.31
CA ILE A 264 4.65 -15.19 -15.63
C ILE A 264 4.47 -14.18 -16.77
N SER A 265 3.51 -13.26 -16.63
CA SER A 265 3.26 -12.21 -17.62
C SER A 265 4.47 -11.29 -17.77
N TRP A 266 5.09 -10.91 -16.65
CA TRP A 266 6.28 -10.06 -16.66
C TRP A 266 7.49 -10.79 -17.28
N PHE A 267 7.66 -12.08 -16.98
CA PHE A 267 8.67 -12.91 -17.63
C PHE A 267 8.49 -12.96 -19.15
N GLY A 268 7.26 -13.12 -19.64
CA GLY A 268 6.96 -13.08 -21.07
C GLY A 268 7.37 -11.75 -21.74
N ILE A 269 7.20 -10.62 -21.06
CA ILE A 269 7.64 -9.29 -21.54
C ILE A 269 9.17 -9.23 -21.63
N ILE A 270 9.88 -9.77 -20.65
CA ILE A 270 11.35 -9.82 -20.66
C ILE A 270 11.86 -10.75 -21.76
N LEU A 271 11.23 -11.91 -21.98
CA LEU A 271 11.57 -12.78 -23.12
C LEU A 271 11.35 -12.10 -24.47
N LYS A 272 10.30 -11.28 -24.61
CA LYS A 272 10.07 -10.44 -25.80
C LYS A 272 11.19 -9.41 -25.97
N ALA A 273 11.62 -8.77 -24.88
CA ALA A 273 12.73 -7.82 -24.91
C ALA A 273 14.04 -8.47 -25.37
N LEU A 274 14.33 -9.69 -24.90
CA LEU A 274 15.52 -10.46 -25.29
C LEU A 274 15.42 -11.09 -26.69
N GLY A 275 14.28 -10.97 -27.38
CA GLY A 275 14.06 -11.58 -28.69
C GLY A 275 13.92 -13.11 -28.65
N LEU A 276 13.61 -13.68 -27.49
CA LEU A 276 13.54 -15.13 -27.24
C LEU A 276 12.09 -15.63 -27.04
N TYR A 277 11.07 -14.82 -27.38
CA TYR A 277 9.68 -15.13 -27.08
C TYR A 277 9.06 -16.15 -28.04
N GLU A 278 8.53 -17.24 -27.48
CA GLU A 278 7.61 -18.19 -28.12
C GLU A 278 6.57 -18.62 -27.07
N ASP A 279 5.30 -18.75 -27.45
CA ASP A 279 4.21 -19.07 -26.51
C ASP A 279 4.45 -20.42 -25.79
N GLU A 280 5.14 -21.36 -26.44
CA GLU A 280 5.53 -22.66 -25.88
C GLU A 280 6.52 -22.53 -24.70
N LEU A 281 7.34 -21.46 -24.66
CA LEU A 281 8.35 -21.23 -23.62
C LEU A 281 7.76 -20.73 -22.30
N LEU A 282 6.54 -20.19 -22.31
CA LEU A 282 5.81 -19.87 -21.08
C LEU A 282 5.29 -21.14 -20.40
N SER A 283 5.04 -22.20 -21.17
CA SER A 283 4.57 -23.50 -20.67
C SER A 283 5.73 -24.43 -20.31
N HIS A 284 6.89 -24.28 -20.98
CA HIS A 284 8.11 -25.05 -20.72
C HIS A 284 9.33 -24.10 -20.59
N PRO A 285 9.49 -23.43 -19.44
CA PRO A 285 10.55 -22.42 -19.23
C PRO A 285 11.96 -22.99 -19.36
N GLU A 286 12.15 -24.29 -19.14
CA GLU A 286 13.44 -24.99 -19.26
C GLU A 286 14.08 -24.84 -20.65
N LEU A 287 13.27 -24.78 -21.71
CA LEU A 287 13.74 -24.65 -23.10
C LEU A 287 14.40 -23.30 -23.38
N VAL A 288 14.17 -22.29 -22.52
CA VAL A 288 14.83 -20.97 -22.61
C VAL A 288 16.34 -21.11 -22.34
N LEU A 289 16.74 -22.01 -21.42
CA LEU A 289 18.13 -22.22 -21.05
C LEU A 289 18.96 -22.73 -22.24
N ASP A 290 18.39 -23.61 -23.05
CA ASP A 290 19.06 -24.15 -24.24
C ASP A 290 19.35 -23.03 -25.24
N LYS A 291 18.39 -22.15 -25.50
CA LYS A 291 18.57 -20.99 -26.40
C LYS A 291 19.57 -19.95 -25.87
N VAL A 292 19.59 -19.73 -24.56
CA VAL A 292 20.53 -18.79 -23.93
C VAL A 292 21.95 -19.36 -23.87
N SER A 293 22.10 -20.66 -23.63
CA SER A 293 23.39 -21.34 -23.70
C SER A 293 24.02 -21.23 -25.10
N LEU A 294 23.21 -21.29 -26.15
CA LEU A 294 23.63 -21.14 -27.54
C LEU A 294 24.05 -19.71 -27.91
N SER A 295 23.47 -18.69 -27.26
CA SER A 295 23.69 -17.27 -27.60
C SER A 295 24.77 -16.60 -26.75
N PHE A 296 24.86 -16.92 -25.46
CA PHE A 296 25.79 -16.27 -24.53
C PHE A 296 26.84 -17.22 -23.91
N GLY A 297 26.71 -18.53 -24.12
CA GLY A 297 27.60 -19.55 -23.54
C GLY A 297 27.22 -19.96 -22.10
N PRO A 298 27.55 -21.20 -21.69
CA PRO A 298 27.05 -21.82 -20.46
C PRO A 298 27.65 -21.27 -19.14
N ASP A 299 28.82 -20.62 -19.19
CA ASP A 299 29.51 -20.06 -18.01
C ASP A 299 29.40 -18.54 -17.90
N SER A 300 28.58 -17.90 -18.74
CA SER A 300 28.40 -16.45 -18.71
C SER A 300 27.53 -16.01 -17.51
N HIS A 301 27.79 -14.81 -16.97
CA HIS A 301 26.91 -14.22 -15.96
C HIS A 301 25.47 -14.06 -16.47
N SER A 302 25.29 -13.82 -17.77
CA SER A 302 23.98 -13.81 -18.43
C SER A 302 23.27 -15.16 -18.34
N PHE A 303 23.99 -16.28 -18.49
CA PHE A 303 23.42 -17.61 -18.30
C PHE A 303 22.98 -17.85 -16.85
N VAL A 304 23.81 -17.45 -15.87
CA VAL A 304 23.43 -17.53 -14.44
C VAL A 304 22.18 -16.70 -14.16
N ALA A 305 22.11 -15.49 -14.71
CA ALA A 305 20.98 -14.60 -14.51
C ALA A 305 19.69 -15.16 -15.14
N VAL A 306 19.75 -15.65 -16.39
CA VAL A 306 18.60 -16.31 -17.03
C VAL A 306 18.20 -17.59 -16.31
N LYS A 307 19.16 -18.35 -15.77
CA LYS A 307 18.86 -19.53 -14.97
C LYS A 307 18.05 -19.21 -13.73
N LEU A 308 18.39 -18.13 -13.02
CA LEU A 308 17.58 -17.66 -11.89
C LEU A 308 16.15 -17.28 -12.31
N LEU A 309 15.98 -16.66 -13.49
CA LEU A 309 14.66 -16.35 -14.04
C LEU A 309 13.86 -17.61 -14.36
N VAL A 310 14.46 -18.56 -15.07
CA VAL A 310 13.81 -19.81 -15.47
C VAL A 310 13.44 -20.64 -14.25
N ASP A 311 14.34 -20.80 -13.29
CA ASP A 311 14.09 -21.53 -12.04
C ASP A 311 12.94 -20.88 -11.24
N SER A 312 12.87 -19.54 -11.21
CA SER A 312 11.79 -18.82 -10.53
C SER A 312 10.41 -19.04 -11.18
N VAL A 313 10.36 -19.05 -12.51
CA VAL A 313 9.11 -19.24 -13.28
C VAL A 313 8.69 -20.70 -13.28
N ASN A 314 9.64 -21.65 -13.35
CA ASN A 314 9.37 -23.08 -13.20
C ASN A 314 8.70 -23.37 -11.85
N MET A 315 9.21 -22.77 -10.76
CA MET A 315 8.54 -22.87 -9.46
C MET A 315 7.09 -22.36 -9.55
N ALA A 316 6.87 -21.17 -10.12
CA ALA A 316 5.55 -20.54 -10.24
C ALA A 316 4.55 -21.27 -11.16
N VAL A 317 5.02 -21.92 -12.23
CA VAL A 317 4.22 -22.62 -13.25
C VAL A 317 3.88 -24.06 -12.84
N VAL A 318 4.86 -24.83 -12.36
CA VAL A 318 4.69 -26.27 -12.08
C VAL A 318 3.89 -26.51 -10.79
N ASN A 319 3.97 -25.60 -9.82
CA ASN A 319 3.37 -25.78 -8.48
C ASN A 319 2.26 -24.76 -8.17
N ALA A 320 1.67 -24.08 -9.16
CA ALA A 320 0.79 -22.92 -8.96
C ALA A 320 -0.35 -23.14 -7.92
N SER A 321 -0.87 -24.36 -7.81
CA SER A 321 -1.93 -24.75 -6.87
C SER A 321 -1.47 -25.21 -5.49
N GLU A 322 -0.18 -25.57 -5.31
CA GLU A 322 0.38 -26.10 -4.05
C GLU A 322 1.44 -25.17 -3.43
N LEU A 323 1.80 -24.09 -4.11
CA LEU A 323 2.85 -23.15 -3.71
C LEU A 323 2.52 -22.45 -2.38
N SER A 324 3.42 -22.61 -1.41
CA SER A 324 3.40 -21.77 -0.21
C SER A 324 3.69 -20.31 -0.55
N LEU A 325 3.18 -19.37 0.25
CA LEU A 325 3.44 -17.94 0.01
C LEU A 325 4.95 -17.64 0.12
N GLY A 326 5.67 -18.37 0.97
CA GLY A 326 7.12 -18.26 1.10
C GLY A 326 7.88 -18.74 -0.14
N GLU A 327 7.46 -19.82 -0.79
CA GLU A 327 8.07 -20.29 -2.04
C GLU A 327 7.80 -19.32 -3.20
N LEU A 328 6.59 -18.75 -3.27
CA LEU A 328 6.27 -17.70 -4.26
C LEU A 328 7.13 -16.46 -4.02
N GLY A 329 7.30 -16.05 -2.76
CA GLY A 329 8.18 -14.95 -2.39
C GLY A 329 9.64 -15.22 -2.78
N LYS A 330 10.13 -16.45 -2.62
CA LYS A 330 11.47 -16.85 -3.08
C LYS A 330 11.59 -16.76 -4.60
N ALA A 331 10.56 -17.17 -5.35
CA ALA A 331 10.52 -17.02 -6.80
C ALA A 331 10.63 -15.54 -7.21
N TRP A 332 9.87 -14.64 -6.58
CA TRP A 332 9.96 -13.20 -6.83
C TRP A 332 11.34 -12.59 -6.53
N VAL A 333 12.00 -13.02 -5.45
CA VAL A 333 13.36 -12.56 -5.12
C VAL A 333 14.37 -13.05 -6.17
N SER A 334 14.36 -14.35 -6.51
CA SER A 334 15.27 -14.91 -7.53
C SER A 334 15.03 -14.29 -8.90
N PHE A 335 13.76 -14.05 -9.27
CA PHE A 335 13.39 -13.40 -10.52
C PHE A 335 13.97 -11.98 -10.58
N SER A 336 13.73 -11.18 -9.54
CA SER A 336 14.20 -9.80 -9.49
C SER A 336 15.73 -9.71 -9.50
N LEU A 337 16.42 -10.63 -8.82
CA LEU A 337 17.87 -10.73 -8.83
C LEU A 337 18.41 -11.08 -10.23
N GLY A 338 17.77 -12.01 -10.93
CA GLY A 338 18.10 -12.33 -12.32
C GLY A 338 17.96 -11.10 -13.25
N LEU A 339 16.90 -10.31 -13.10
CA LEU A 339 16.69 -9.10 -13.91
C LEU A 339 17.76 -8.03 -13.62
N ILE A 340 18.12 -7.84 -12.35
CA ILE A 340 19.15 -6.88 -11.95
C ILE A 340 20.52 -7.27 -12.54
N LEU A 341 20.88 -8.56 -12.54
CA LEU A 341 22.13 -9.03 -13.13
C LEU A 341 22.17 -8.89 -14.67
N LEU A 342 21.02 -8.99 -15.34
CA LEU A 342 20.92 -8.77 -16.79
C LEU A 342 20.94 -7.29 -17.18
N TYR A 343 20.47 -6.42 -16.29
CA TYR A 343 20.26 -5.00 -16.57
C TYR A 343 21.39 -4.10 -16.08
N VAL A 344 21.95 -4.34 -14.89
CA VAL A 344 22.96 -3.46 -14.28
C VAL A 344 24.37 -3.83 -14.75
N PRO A 345 25.09 -2.93 -15.45
CA PRO A 345 26.43 -3.20 -15.95
C PRO A 345 27.50 -2.91 -14.90
N ASP A 346 28.65 -3.60 -15.00
CA ASP A 346 29.81 -3.33 -14.13
C ASP A 346 30.49 -1.97 -14.44
N SER A 347 30.40 -1.51 -15.69
CA SER A 347 30.92 -0.23 -16.15
C SER A 347 29.82 0.69 -16.70
N PRO A 348 29.94 2.02 -16.56
CA PRO A 348 28.94 2.97 -17.02
C PRO A 348 28.54 2.77 -18.49
N TYR A 349 27.27 2.43 -18.73
CA TYR A 349 26.74 2.24 -20.07
C TYR A 349 25.30 2.77 -20.16
N ASP A 350 25.10 3.81 -20.96
CA ASP A 350 23.78 4.38 -21.24
C ASP A 350 23.40 4.11 -22.71
N PRO A 351 22.37 3.30 -22.97
CA PRO A 351 21.83 3.06 -24.31
C PRO A 351 21.46 4.36 -25.05
N ALA A 352 20.96 5.38 -24.35
CA ALA A 352 20.52 6.63 -24.98
C ALA A 352 21.70 7.44 -25.57
N ILE A 353 22.88 7.37 -24.95
CA ILE A 353 24.08 8.09 -25.41
C ILE A 353 24.52 7.62 -26.81
N LYS A 354 24.18 6.39 -27.19
CA LYS A 354 24.48 5.84 -28.51
C LYS A 354 23.90 6.68 -29.64
N GLU A 355 22.64 7.10 -29.53
CA GLU A 355 21.97 7.94 -30.52
C GLU A 355 22.64 9.33 -30.61
N TYR A 356 23.00 9.93 -29.48
CA TYR A 356 23.71 11.22 -29.44
C TYR A 356 25.10 11.15 -30.08
N VAL A 357 25.86 10.08 -29.81
CA VAL A 357 27.19 9.91 -30.39
C VAL A 357 27.10 9.71 -31.90
N LEU A 358 26.13 8.92 -32.38
CA LEU A 358 25.89 8.75 -33.82
C LEU A 358 25.53 10.06 -34.50
N TYR A 359 24.64 10.86 -33.89
CA TYR A 359 24.26 12.17 -34.40
C TYR A 359 25.44 13.13 -34.44
N LYS A 360 26.24 13.19 -33.36
CA LYS A 360 27.44 14.02 -33.30
C LYS A 360 28.49 13.62 -34.33
N VAL A 361 28.70 12.33 -34.56
CA VAL A 361 29.61 11.83 -35.60
C VAL A 361 29.11 12.21 -36.99
N PHE A 362 27.79 12.16 -37.24
CA PHE A 362 27.19 12.63 -38.47
C PHE A 362 27.39 14.14 -38.67
N GLU A 363 27.13 14.95 -37.65
CA GLU A 363 27.32 16.40 -37.68
C GLU A 363 28.80 16.77 -37.93
N ASP A 364 29.72 16.16 -37.18
CA ASP A 364 31.17 16.37 -37.34
C ASP A 364 31.62 15.99 -38.76
N ARG A 365 31.10 14.90 -39.34
CA ARG A 365 31.39 14.49 -40.72
C ARG A 365 30.86 15.48 -41.75
N LYS A 366 29.65 15.99 -41.54
CA LYS A 366 29.03 17.00 -42.42
C LYS A 366 29.81 18.31 -42.39
N VAL A 367 30.21 18.77 -41.20
CA VAL A 367 31.07 19.96 -41.02
C VAL A 367 32.42 19.74 -41.67
N PHE A 368 33.06 18.59 -41.45
CA PHE A 368 34.33 18.26 -42.08
C PHE A 368 34.23 18.20 -43.62
N GLY A 369 33.19 17.56 -44.16
CA GLY A 369 32.92 17.51 -45.60
C GLY A 369 32.70 18.89 -46.20
N GLY A 370 31.91 19.74 -45.52
CA GLY A 370 31.70 21.14 -45.94
C GLY A 370 32.98 21.99 -45.89
N ASN A 371 33.81 21.82 -44.86
CA ASN A 371 35.11 22.48 -44.77
C ASN A 371 36.07 22.01 -45.86
N LEU A 372 36.06 20.72 -46.19
CA LEU A 372 36.89 20.16 -47.26
C LEU A 372 36.47 20.72 -48.62
N ILE A 373 35.16 20.74 -48.90
CA ILE A 373 34.62 21.29 -50.15
C ILE A 373 34.93 22.79 -50.26
N SER A 374 34.69 23.59 -49.22
CA SER A 374 35.01 25.02 -49.24
C SER A 374 36.51 25.32 -49.37
N SER A 375 37.38 24.47 -48.80
CA SER A 375 38.83 24.56 -48.98
C SER A 375 39.24 24.28 -50.42
N TRP A 376 38.66 23.26 -51.04
CA TRP A 376 38.89 22.93 -52.45
C TRP A 376 38.32 23.99 -53.40
N GLU A 377 37.15 24.55 -53.10
CA GLU A 377 36.58 25.67 -53.85
C GLU A 377 37.51 26.90 -53.82
N SER A 378 38.13 27.16 -52.66
CA SER A 378 39.10 28.25 -52.50
C SER A 378 40.37 27.99 -53.31
N ALA A 379 40.89 26.76 -53.31
CA ALA A 379 42.04 26.37 -54.13
C ALA A 379 41.71 26.46 -55.63
N ARG A 380 40.53 26.00 -56.05
CA ARG A 380 40.06 26.07 -57.44
C ARG A 380 40.04 27.50 -57.96
N ARG A 381 39.49 28.45 -57.18
CA ARG A 381 39.42 29.87 -57.55
C ARG A 381 40.78 30.47 -57.89
N VAL A 382 41.86 29.95 -57.31
CA VAL A 382 43.23 30.41 -57.57
C VAL A 382 43.87 29.70 -58.77
N PHE A 383 43.71 28.37 -58.88
CA PHE A 383 44.47 27.57 -59.85
C PHE A 383 43.74 27.27 -61.18
N SER A 384 42.40 27.20 -61.19
CA SER A 384 41.63 26.65 -62.31
C SER A 384 40.46 27.53 -62.80
N GLY A 385 40.16 28.63 -62.11
CA GLY A 385 39.06 29.55 -62.44
C GLY A 385 37.70 29.13 -61.85
N ASP A 386 36.59 29.49 -62.51
CA ASP A 386 35.22 29.32 -61.96
C ASP A 386 34.53 27.98 -62.27
N LYS A 387 35.11 27.12 -63.12
CA LYS A 387 34.48 25.85 -63.51
C LYS A 387 34.74 24.74 -62.48
N GLU A 388 33.69 24.04 -62.07
CA GLU A 388 33.74 22.91 -61.14
C GLU A 388 34.76 21.83 -61.57
N MET A 389 35.65 21.46 -60.66
CA MET A 389 36.61 20.38 -60.88
C MET A 389 35.94 19.02 -60.67
N TYR A 390 36.38 17.99 -61.40
CA TYR A 390 35.90 16.62 -61.21
C TYR A 390 35.99 16.16 -59.74
N LEU A 391 37.04 16.58 -59.02
CA LEU A 391 37.22 16.28 -57.61
C LEU A 391 36.09 16.84 -56.73
N GLU A 392 35.61 18.07 -57.00
CA GLU A 392 34.49 18.67 -56.25
C GLU A 392 33.21 17.86 -56.45
N SER A 393 32.97 17.37 -57.67
CA SER A 393 31.81 16.52 -57.96
C SER A 393 31.85 15.17 -57.22
N THR A 394 33.04 14.58 -57.00
CA THR A 394 33.19 13.34 -56.22
C THR A 394 33.05 13.55 -54.71
N LEU A 395 33.35 14.75 -54.20
CA LEU A 395 33.29 15.08 -52.78
C LEU A 395 31.87 15.41 -52.30
N LYS A 396 30.95 15.75 -53.21
CA LYS A 396 29.53 16.02 -52.87
C LYS A 396 28.85 14.86 -52.14
N HIS A 397 29.24 13.61 -52.44
CA HIS A 397 28.78 12.41 -51.73
C HIS A 397 29.11 12.38 -50.24
N LEU A 398 30.05 13.20 -49.75
CA LEU A 398 30.38 13.30 -48.32
C LEU A 398 29.34 14.11 -47.52
N ILE A 399 28.50 14.90 -48.21
CA ILE A 399 27.45 15.73 -47.59
C ILE A 399 26.06 15.10 -47.74
N ASP A 400 25.84 14.31 -48.79
CA ASP A 400 24.61 13.55 -49.04
C ASP A 400 24.52 12.28 -48.16
N LEU A 401 24.71 12.44 -46.85
CA LEU A 401 24.52 11.39 -45.87
C LEU A 401 23.10 11.47 -45.31
N GLU A 402 22.42 10.32 -45.19
CA GLU A 402 21.16 10.23 -44.47
C GLU A 402 21.36 10.63 -43.01
N ALA A 403 20.51 11.53 -42.51
CA ALA A 403 20.55 11.93 -41.12
C ALA A 403 20.14 10.74 -40.23
N PRO A 404 20.91 10.41 -39.17
CA PRO A 404 20.44 9.45 -38.19
C PRO A 404 19.17 9.96 -37.52
N ASN A 405 18.35 9.03 -37.01
CA ASN A 405 17.16 9.37 -36.23
C ASN A 405 17.53 10.34 -35.10
N ASN A 406 16.67 11.34 -34.87
CA ASN A 406 16.84 12.25 -33.74
C ASN A 406 16.86 11.44 -32.42
N PRO A 407 17.68 11.86 -31.45
CA PRO A 407 17.74 11.18 -30.16
C PRO A 407 16.36 11.16 -29.52
N LYS A 408 15.89 9.98 -29.12
CA LYS A 408 14.53 9.78 -28.61
C LYS A 408 14.34 10.26 -27.17
N VAL A 409 15.45 10.37 -26.41
CA VAL A 409 15.46 10.73 -24.99
C VAL A 409 16.40 11.91 -24.79
N TYR A 410 15.97 12.90 -24.00
CA TYR A 410 16.80 14.06 -23.67
C TYR A 410 17.95 13.69 -22.73
N ARG A 411 19.18 14.12 -23.04
CA ARG A 411 20.35 14.01 -22.16
C ARG A 411 21.12 15.32 -22.11
N ASP A 412 21.49 15.75 -20.91
CA ASP A 412 22.42 16.86 -20.71
C ASP A 412 23.87 16.42 -21.02
N SER A 413 24.76 17.39 -21.22
CA SER A 413 26.20 17.23 -21.43
C SER A 413 26.98 16.74 -20.19
N LYS A 414 26.32 16.62 -19.03
CA LYS A 414 26.91 16.16 -17.77
C LYS A 414 27.22 14.66 -17.79
N SER A 415 28.21 14.26 -17.00
CA SER A 415 28.62 12.87 -16.83
C SER A 415 27.59 12.07 -16.06
N ILE A 416 27.26 10.88 -16.56
CA ILE A 416 26.36 9.91 -15.91
C ILE A 416 27.06 9.02 -14.88
N ASP A 417 28.40 9.07 -14.81
CA ASP A 417 29.19 8.11 -14.03
C ASP A 417 28.84 8.10 -12.53
N GLY A 418 28.48 9.26 -11.95
CA GLY A 418 28.04 9.34 -10.55
C GLY A 418 26.73 8.59 -10.24
N LEU A 419 25.88 8.34 -11.25
CA LEU A 419 24.70 7.49 -11.11
C LEU A 419 25.10 6.02 -10.98
N PHE A 420 25.99 5.56 -11.87
CA PHE A 420 26.49 4.19 -11.87
C PHE A 420 27.34 3.87 -10.64
N ASP A 421 28.07 4.85 -10.10
CA ASP A 421 28.74 4.71 -8.80
C ASP A 421 27.73 4.44 -7.67
N GLU A 422 26.57 5.11 -7.70
CA GLU A 422 25.49 4.86 -6.73
C GLU A 422 24.85 3.47 -6.92
N TRP A 423 24.64 3.05 -8.18
CA TRP A 423 24.16 1.72 -8.52
C TRP A 423 25.12 0.62 -8.04
N ASN A 424 26.42 0.78 -8.28
CA ASN A 424 27.44 -0.17 -7.86
C ASN A 424 27.54 -0.23 -6.32
N SER A 425 27.44 0.93 -5.64
CA SER A 425 27.46 0.97 -4.18
C SER A 425 26.28 0.22 -3.54
N ILE A 426 25.06 0.35 -4.09
CA ILE A 426 23.91 -0.40 -3.57
C ILE A 426 23.98 -1.89 -3.94
N MET A 427 24.52 -2.21 -5.13
CA MET A 427 24.74 -3.58 -5.56
C MET A 427 25.66 -4.30 -4.58
N GLU A 428 26.87 -3.78 -4.36
CA GLU A 428 27.87 -4.39 -3.47
C GLU A 428 27.40 -4.50 -2.01
N SER A 429 26.62 -3.52 -1.53
CA SER A 429 26.21 -3.49 -0.13
C SER A 429 25.00 -4.36 0.19
N THR A 430 24.01 -4.42 -0.71
CA THR A 430 22.65 -4.87 -0.35
C THR A 430 22.02 -5.84 -1.35
N ILE A 431 22.29 -5.68 -2.66
CA ILE A 431 21.51 -6.34 -3.74
C ILE A 431 22.30 -7.45 -4.46
N ASP A 432 23.61 -7.57 -4.26
CA ASP A 432 24.42 -8.62 -4.89
C ASP A 432 24.05 -10.03 -4.38
N MET A 433 24.45 -11.06 -5.14
CA MET A 433 24.10 -12.47 -4.88
C MET A 433 24.41 -12.90 -3.43
N GLY A 434 25.56 -12.49 -2.88
CA GLY A 434 25.99 -12.87 -1.53
C GLY A 434 25.08 -12.35 -0.41
N PRO A 435 24.89 -11.02 -0.27
CA PRO A 435 23.97 -10.42 0.70
C PRO A 435 22.54 -10.98 0.59
N VAL A 436 22.04 -11.16 -0.62
CA VAL A 436 20.66 -11.63 -0.88
C VAL A 436 20.48 -13.08 -0.49
N GLU A 437 21.42 -13.96 -0.83
CA GLU A 437 21.38 -15.36 -0.38
C GLU A 437 21.50 -15.48 1.14
N SER A 438 22.33 -14.65 1.76
CA SER A 438 22.45 -14.60 3.23
C SER A 438 21.13 -14.16 3.86
N LEU A 439 20.50 -13.10 3.32
CA LEU A 439 19.22 -12.61 3.77
C LEU A 439 18.14 -13.68 3.60
N LEU A 440 18.02 -14.30 2.43
CA LEU A 440 17.10 -15.42 2.19
C LEU A 440 17.31 -16.53 3.22
N LYS A 441 18.54 -17.01 3.43
CA LYS A 441 18.84 -18.06 4.44
C LYS A 441 18.41 -17.64 5.84
N SER A 442 18.71 -16.40 6.25
CA SER A 442 18.36 -15.89 7.57
C SER A 442 16.85 -15.74 7.78
N VAL A 443 16.15 -15.22 6.77
CA VAL A 443 14.70 -15.07 6.78
C VAL A 443 14.06 -16.46 6.82
N PHE A 444 14.50 -17.41 5.98
CA PHE A 444 14.03 -18.81 5.99
C PHE A 444 14.27 -19.55 7.31
N THR A 445 15.31 -19.21 8.07
CA THR A 445 15.59 -19.82 9.38
C THR A 445 14.80 -19.18 10.54
N SER A 446 14.04 -18.12 10.28
CA SER A 446 13.18 -17.41 11.26
C SER A 446 13.94 -16.93 12.50
N SER A 447 15.11 -16.33 12.33
CA SER A 447 15.84 -15.67 13.42
C SER A 447 15.38 -14.22 13.61
N GLU A 448 15.42 -13.69 14.83
CA GLU A 448 15.22 -12.24 15.10
C GLU A 448 16.21 -11.38 14.28
N GLN A 449 17.39 -11.93 14.01
CA GLN A 449 18.38 -11.32 13.12
C GLN A 449 17.86 -11.16 11.68
N GLY A 450 17.08 -12.12 11.16
CA GLY A 450 16.48 -12.05 9.83
C GLY A 450 15.44 -10.94 9.71
N VAL A 451 14.63 -10.71 10.75
CA VAL A 451 13.64 -9.61 10.78
C VAL A 451 14.34 -8.25 10.76
N ASN A 452 15.38 -8.09 11.58
CA ASN A 452 16.17 -6.84 11.62
C ASN A 452 16.92 -6.60 10.30
N MET A 453 17.51 -7.64 9.72
CA MET A 453 18.19 -7.55 8.42
C MET A 453 17.22 -7.18 7.30
N MET A 454 15.99 -7.69 7.38
CA MET A 454 14.92 -7.35 6.45
C MET A 454 14.45 -5.90 6.59
N GLU A 455 14.31 -5.38 7.82
CA GLU A 455 13.98 -3.97 8.04
C GLU A 455 15.10 -3.04 7.53
N MET A 456 16.36 -3.42 7.74
CA MET A 456 17.51 -2.71 7.16
C MET A 456 17.47 -2.71 5.63
N PHE A 457 17.21 -3.86 5.01
CA PHE A 457 17.05 -3.97 3.56
C PHE A 457 15.95 -3.04 3.02
N GLN A 458 14.77 -3.06 3.66
CA GLN A 458 13.63 -2.22 3.29
C GLN A 458 13.93 -0.71 3.42
N ASN A 459 14.61 -0.31 4.50
CA ASN A 459 15.01 1.08 4.72
C ASN A 459 16.07 1.53 3.70
N ASN A 460 17.12 0.73 3.49
CA ASN A 460 18.21 1.05 2.56
C ASN A 460 17.70 1.18 1.12
N THR A 461 16.89 0.23 0.67
CA THR A 461 16.30 0.27 -0.68
C THR A 461 15.35 1.44 -0.87
N SER A 462 14.51 1.78 0.12
CA SER A 462 13.61 2.93 0.04
C SER A 462 14.34 4.26 0.02
N GLN A 463 15.43 4.41 0.79
CA GLN A 463 16.28 5.59 0.75
C GLN A 463 17.00 5.73 -0.60
N PHE A 464 17.52 4.62 -1.15
CA PHE A 464 18.14 4.61 -2.48
C PHE A 464 17.17 5.08 -3.57
N ILE A 465 15.95 4.51 -3.61
CA ILE A 465 14.90 4.93 -4.56
C ILE A 465 14.57 6.42 -4.42
N MET A 466 14.47 6.93 -3.19
CA MET A 466 14.21 8.35 -2.94
C MET A 466 15.34 9.25 -3.46
N ARG A 467 16.61 8.83 -3.30
CA ARG A 467 17.78 9.57 -3.83
C ARG A 467 17.79 9.59 -5.35
N LEU A 468 17.52 8.46 -6.01
CA LEU A 468 17.45 8.37 -7.47
C LEU A 468 16.41 9.34 -8.03
N LYS A 469 15.17 9.24 -7.54
CA LYS A 469 14.05 10.08 -8.01
C LYS A 469 14.30 11.59 -7.82
N LYS A 470 15.05 11.98 -6.79
CA LYS A 470 15.33 13.39 -6.49
C LYS A 470 16.53 13.95 -7.25
N ASN A 471 17.62 13.19 -7.33
CA ASN A 471 18.90 13.68 -7.85
C ASN A 471 19.05 13.46 -9.36
N TYR A 472 18.41 12.43 -9.93
CA TYR A 472 18.63 11.96 -11.30
C TYR A 472 17.36 11.91 -12.15
N LEU A 473 16.47 12.90 -12.01
CA LEU A 473 15.20 12.97 -12.75
C LEU A 473 15.34 12.83 -14.28
N LEU A 474 16.41 13.37 -14.87
CA LEU A 474 16.66 13.27 -16.32
C LEU A 474 17.01 11.84 -16.81
N TYR A 475 17.26 10.93 -15.87
CA TYR A 475 17.64 9.53 -16.11
C TYR A 475 16.54 8.56 -15.61
N SER A 476 15.32 9.04 -15.35
CA SER A 476 14.19 8.21 -14.91
C SER A 476 13.89 7.04 -15.85
N ASP A 477 14.24 7.13 -17.13
CA ASP A 477 14.10 6.03 -18.08
C ASP A 477 14.96 4.80 -17.76
N LEU A 478 16.12 5.00 -17.11
CA LEU A 478 16.96 3.94 -16.59
C LEU A 478 16.58 3.57 -15.16
N ASP A 479 16.42 4.59 -14.31
CA ASP A 479 16.18 4.41 -12.88
C ASP A 479 14.83 3.74 -12.59
N ASP A 480 13.77 4.05 -13.35
CA ASP A 480 12.46 3.47 -13.11
C ASP A 480 12.44 1.96 -13.37
N ILE A 481 13.16 1.48 -14.39
CA ILE A 481 13.29 0.03 -14.68
C ILE A 481 13.98 -0.68 -13.51
N LEU A 482 15.11 -0.13 -13.04
CA LEU A 482 15.83 -0.66 -11.90
C LEU A 482 14.98 -0.63 -10.62
N CYS A 483 14.27 0.47 -10.36
CA CYS A 483 13.34 0.59 -9.25
C CYS A 483 12.27 -0.50 -9.31
N GLY A 484 11.73 -0.80 -10.48
CA GLY A 484 10.80 -1.90 -10.72
C GLY A 484 11.32 -3.25 -10.23
N TYR A 485 12.58 -3.57 -10.53
CA TYR A 485 13.20 -4.83 -10.08
C TYR A 485 13.41 -4.83 -8.56
N ILE A 486 13.81 -3.71 -7.98
CA ILE A 486 13.93 -3.57 -6.52
C ILE A 486 12.57 -3.75 -5.84
N TYR A 487 11.49 -3.19 -6.42
CA TYR A 487 10.13 -3.40 -5.91
C TYR A 487 9.70 -4.87 -5.97
N GLY A 488 9.97 -5.58 -7.07
CA GLY A 488 9.73 -7.01 -7.17
C GLY A 488 10.45 -7.81 -6.07
N MET A 489 11.67 -7.40 -5.73
CA MET A 489 12.45 -8.02 -4.66
C MET A 489 11.87 -7.72 -3.26
N LYS A 490 11.48 -6.47 -3.00
CA LYS A 490 10.80 -6.07 -1.76
C LYS A 490 9.51 -6.86 -1.55
N LEU A 491 8.72 -7.04 -2.62
CA LEU A 491 7.51 -7.85 -2.62
C LEU A 491 7.81 -9.30 -2.22
N GLY A 492 8.83 -9.91 -2.84
CA GLY A 492 9.20 -11.29 -2.57
C GLY A 492 9.57 -11.53 -1.10
N PHE A 493 10.37 -10.65 -0.49
CA PHE A 493 10.71 -10.77 0.92
C PHE A 493 9.52 -10.51 1.86
N GLU A 494 8.59 -9.61 1.50
CA GLU A 494 7.37 -9.39 2.26
C GLU A 494 6.46 -10.61 2.25
N MET A 495 6.30 -11.27 1.10
CA MET A 495 5.55 -12.54 1.01
C MET A 495 6.15 -13.61 1.93
N ILE A 496 7.48 -13.75 1.96
CA ILE A 496 8.16 -14.68 2.88
C ILE A 496 7.91 -14.30 4.34
N THR A 497 7.92 -13.00 4.65
CA THR A 497 7.67 -12.49 6.00
C THR A 497 6.23 -12.75 6.43
N ILE A 498 5.25 -12.57 5.54
CA ILE A 498 3.84 -12.87 5.82
C ILE A 498 3.63 -14.36 6.05
N ASP A 499 4.26 -15.21 5.24
CA ASP A 499 4.19 -16.67 5.40
C ASP A 499 4.74 -17.13 6.76
N LYS A 500 5.80 -16.48 7.22
CA LYS A 500 6.43 -16.77 8.53
C LYS A 500 5.73 -16.15 9.72
N ASN A 501 5.04 -15.03 9.49
CA ASN A 501 4.17 -14.38 10.46
C ASN A 501 2.77 -15.02 10.48
N GLN A 502 2.56 -16.18 9.85
CA GLN A 502 1.45 -17.06 10.20
C GLN A 502 1.62 -17.41 11.68
N GLY A 503 0.75 -16.85 12.51
CA GLY A 503 0.98 -16.77 13.94
C GLY A 503 1.30 -18.10 14.61
N LYS A 504 1.90 -18.03 15.80
CA LYS A 504 2.29 -19.22 16.58
C LYS A 504 1.14 -20.22 16.78
N TYR A 505 -0.10 -19.73 16.78
CA TYR A 505 -1.29 -20.54 16.91
C TYR A 505 -1.93 -20.80 15.55
N LEU A 506 -2.30 -22.06 15.32
CA LEU A 506 -3.12 -22.49 14.18
C LEU A 506 -4.59 -22.06 14.29
N TYR A 507 -4.96 -21.26 15.31
CA TYR A 507 -6.31 -20.73 15.44
C TYR A 507 -6.50 -19.58 14.44
N PRO A 508 -7.43 -19.70 13.48
CA PRO A 508 -7.61 -18.65 12.50
C PRO A 508 -8.42 -17.47 13.05
N GLN A 509 -7.92 -16.26 12.85
CA GLN A 509 -8.52 -15.04 13.39
C GLN A 509 -9.97 -14.85 12.94
N THR A 510 -10.26 -15.10 11.66
CA THR A 510 -11.55 -14.79 11.03
C THR A 510 -12.53 -15.98 11.01
N TRP A 511 -12.15 -17.12 11.57
CA TRP A 511 -12.94 -18.35 11.55
C TRP A 511 -14.34 -18.16 12.17
N SER A 512 -14.43 -17.32 13.21
CA SER A 512 -15.67 -17.09 13.95
C SER A 512 -16.77 -16.39 13.14
N ILE A 513 -16.44 -15.76 11.99
CA ILE A 513 -17.40 -15.10 11.10
C ILE A 513 -17.85 -16.01 9.94
N ASP A 514 -17.09 -17.06 9.62
CA ASP A 514 -17.35 -17.91 8.46
C ASP A 514 -18.51 -18.89 8.69
N VAL A 515 -19.65 -18.58 8.07
CA VAL A 515 -20.89 -19.37 8.16
C VAL A 515 -20.70 -20.81 7.69
N CYS A 516 -19.92 -21.06 6.64
CA CYS A 516 -19.71 -22.41 6.14
C CYS A 516 -18.89 -23.25 7.12
N ASP A 517 -17.95 -22.62 7.82
CA ASP A 517 -17.09 -23.28 8.79
C ASP A 517 -17.80 -23.55 10.11
N PHE A 518 -18.41 -22.55 10.76
CA PHE A 518 -19.03 -22.77 12.07
C PHE A 518 -20.36 -23.54 11.99
N THR A 519 -21.00 -23.64 10.82
CA THR A 519 -22.17 -24.54 10.64
C THR A 519 -21.76 -26.00 10.40
N SER A 520 -20.48 -26.28 10.16
CA SER A 520 -19.97 -27.63 9.95
C SER A 520 -19.32 -28.18 11.22
N LEU A 521 -19.96 -29.18 11.85
CA LEU A 521 -19.43 -29.83 13.05
C LEU A 521 -17.98 -30.34 12.88
N LYS A 522 -17.65 -30.86 11.68
CA LYS A 522 -16.29 -31.36 11.38
C LYS A 522 -15.24 -30.25 11.41
N SER A 523 -15.60 -29.02 11.02
CA SER A 523 -14.67 -27.88 11.07
C SER A 523 -14.44 -27.43 12.50
N ILE A 524 -15.50 -27.42 13.33
CA ILE A 524 -15.40 -27.12 14.77
C ILE A 524 -14.45 -28.11 15.46
N GLU A 525 -14.61 -29.41 15.22
CA GLU A 525 -13.74 -30.45 15.81
C GLU A 525 -12.27 -30.28 15.43
N ARG A 526 -11.99 -29.85 14.19
CA ARG A 526 -10.62 -29.62 13.71
C ARG A 526 -9.99 -28.40 14.37
N VAL A 527 -10.75 -27.33 14.61
CA VAL A 527 -10.23 -26.05 15.11
C VAL A 527 -10.18 -25.99 16.64
N PHE A 528 -11.07 -26.73 17.33
CA PHE A 528 -11.20 -26.68 18.79
C PHE A 528 -9.90 -27.01 19.56
N PRO A 529 -9.06 -27.98 19.17
CA PRO A 529 -7.76 -28.20 19.82
C PRO A 529 -6.84 -26.97 19.75
N SER A 530 -6.76 -26.31 18.59
CA SER A 530 -5.96 -25.08 18.42
C SER A 530 -6.47 -23.93 19.30
N VAL A 531 -7.80 -23.86 19.48
CA VAL A 531 -8.45 -22.89 20.36
C VAL A 531 -8.17 -23.16 21.83
N GLN A 532 -8.13 -24.43 22.24
CA GLN A 532 -7.73 -24.78 23.61
C GLN A 532 -6.28 -24.41 23.90
N ASP A 533 -5.37 -24.63 22.94
CA ASP A 533 -3.97 -24.25 23.09
C ASP A 533 -3.80 -22.73 23.20
N PHE A 534 -4.58 -21.97 22.41
CA PHE A 534 -4.68 -20.53 22.57
C PHE A 534 -5.17 -20.14 23.97
N ALA A 535 -6.31 -20.69 24.42
CA ALA A 535 -6.89 -20.35 25.72
C ALA A 535 -6.04 -20.76 26.94
N LYS A 536 -5.20 -21.80 26.82
CA LYS A 536 -4.25 -22.21 27.85
C LYS A 536 -3.02 -21.31 27.95
N THR A 537 -2.62 -20.68 26.85
CA THR A 537 -1.39 -19.89 26.77
C THR A 537 -1.62 -18.39 26.99
N VAL A 538 -2.83 -17.90 26.70
CA VAL A 538 -3.26 -16.53 26.99
C VAL A 538 -3.31 -16.28 28.49
N SER A 539 -2.85 -15.10 28.92
CA SER A 539 -2.83 -14.69 30.33
C SER A 539 -4.21 -14.76 31.00
N ILE A 540 -4.23 -15.05 32.29
CA ILE A 540 -5.46 -15.20 33.11
C ILE A 540 -6.23 -13.88 33.22
N ASP A 541 -5.53 -12.75 33.09
CA ASP A 541 -6.12 -11.41 33.19
C ASP A 541 -6.75 -10.92 31.88
N SER A 542 -6.54 -11.63 30.76
CA SER A 542 -7.16 -11.32 29.48
C SER A 542 -8.55 -11.94 29.36
N SER A 543 -9.52 -11.18 28.85
CA SER A 543 -10.91 -11.61 28.62
C SER A 543 -11.13 -12.35 27.30
N ALA A 544 -10.17 -12.28 26.37
CA ALA A 544 -10.32 -12.85 25.03
C ALA A 544 -10.55 -14.37 25.05
N ALA A 545 -9.89 -15.10 25.95
CA ALA A 545 -10.05 -16.56 26.04
C ALA A 545 -11.45 -16.96 26.57
N GLU A 546 -12.01 -16.19 27.50
CA GLU A 546 -13.36 -16.37 28.03
C GLU A 546 -14.42 -16.11 26.95
N PHE A 547 -14.26 -15.04 26.16
CA PHE A 547 -15.11 -14.75 25.01
C PHE A 547 -15.06 -15.87 23.97
N VAL A 548 -13.87 -16.39 23.65
CA VAL A 548 -13.72 -17.52 22.72
C VAL A 548 -14.44 -18.75 23.25
N MET A 549 -14.22 -19.12 24.52
CA MET A 549 -14.88 -20.30 25.08
C MET A 549 -16.39 -20.14 25.21
N ALA A 550 -16.89 -18.94 25.52
CA ALA A 550 -18.33 -18.65 25.52
C ALA A 550 -18.94 -18.81 24.11
N TYR A 551 -18.24 -18.36 23.07
CA TYR A 551 -18.65 -18.55 21.68
C TYR A 551 -18.73 -20.05 21.30
N PHE A 552 -17.71 -20.84 21.65
CA PHE A 552 -17.72 -22.29 21.40
C PHE A 552 -18.82 -23.03 22.20
N ILE A 553 -19.21 -22.52 23.38
CA ILE A 553 -20.36 -23.05 24.13
C ILE A 553 -21.66 -22.84 23.34
N LYS A 554 -21.89 -21.63 22.83
CA LYS A 554 -23.07 -21.32 22.01
C LYS A 554 -23.11 -22.15 20.73
N LEU A 555 -21.98 -22.32 20.04
CA LEU A 555 -21.89 -23.23 18.89
C LEU A 555 -22.22 -24.67 19.29
N GLY A 556 -21.76 -25.11 20.47
CA GLY A 556 -22.13 -26.41 21.02
C GLY A 556 -23.64 -26.55 21.27
N PHE A 557 -24.32 -25.50 21.73
CA PHE A 557 -25.79 -25.52 21.86
C PHE A 557 -26.48 -25.52 20.49
N ALA A 558 -26.08 -24.66 19.56
CA ALA A 558 -26.67 -24.57 18.22
C ALA A 558 -26.61 -25.90 17.42
N HIS A 559 -25.54 -26.69 17.59
CA HIS A 559 -25.36 -27.98 16.90
C HIS A 559 -26.03 -29.17 17.58
N ARG A 560 -26.73 -28.94 18.70
CA ARG A 560 -27.45 -29.99 19.42
C ARG A 560 -28.78 -30.28 18.74
N SER A 561 -28.89 -31.46 18.12
CA SER A 561 -30.15 -31.93 17.54
C SER A 561 -31.12 -32.38 18.64
N SER A 562 -32.40 -31.98 18.56
CA SER A 562 -33.49 -32.52 19.39
C SER A 562 -34.03 -33.87 18.92
N GLU A 563 -33.62 -34.36 17.73
CA GLU A 563 -34.15 -35.59 17.15
C GLU A 563 -33.07 -36.64 16.87
N ASN A 564 -33.47 -37.90 17.10
CA ASN A 564 -32.71 -39.13 17.36
C ASN A 564 -31.67 -39.62 16.32
N GLU A 565 -31.20 -38.82 15.36
CA GLU A 565 -30.52 -39.42 14.20
C GLU A 565 -29.01 -39.67 14.33
N GLN A 566 -28.24 -39.11 15.28
CA GLN A 566 -26.80 -39.46 15.38
C GLN A 566 -26.25 -39.36 16.82
N GLN A 567 -26.22 -40.49 17.56
CA GLN A 567 -25.60 -40.59 18.89
C GLN A 567 -24.13 -40.12 18.91
N GLN A 568 -23.38 -40.30 17.81
CA GLN A 568 -21.99 -39.84 17.69
C GLN A 568 -21.89 -38.30 17.67
N LYS A 569 -22.76 -37.64 16.89
CA LYS A 569 -22.83 -36.17 16.80
C LYS A 569 -23.13 -35.55 18.17
N GLN A 570 -24.02 -36.18 18.94
CA GLN A 570 -24.35 -35.70 20.28
C GLN A 570 -23.19 -35.86 21.29
N GLN A 571 -22.45 -36.97 21.24
CA GLN A 571 -21.26 -37.19 22.08
C GLN A 571 -20.14 -36.18 21.74
N GLN A 572 -19.96 -35.89 20.46
CA GLN A 572 -18.96 -34.92 19.99
C GLN A 572 -19.28 -33.51 20.44
N THR A 573 -20.50 -33.03 20.20
CA THR A 573 -20.95 -31.71 20.66
C THR A 573 -20.90 -31.57 22.18
N GLN A 574 -21.27 -32.63 22.92
CA GLN A 574 -21.15 -32.66 24.38
C GLN A 574 -19.70 -32.59 24.85
N SER A 575 -18.76 -33.22 24.14
CA SER A 575 -17.35 -33.17 24.50
C SER A 575 -16.78 -31.75 24.38
N ILE A 576 -17.14 -31.01 23.32
CA ILE A 576 -16.74 -29.60 23.12
C ILE A 576 -17.31 -28.71 24.23
N LEU A 577 -18.59 -28.88 24.57
CA LEU A 577 -19.26 -28.15 25.65
C LEU A 577 -18.58 -28.38 27.00
N ILE A 578 -18.34 -29.66 27.35
CA ILE A 578 -17.73 -30.03 28.63
C ILE A 578 -16.28 -29.50 28.70
N GLN A 579 -15.50 -29.64 27.65
CA GLN A 579 -14.11 -29.19 27.63
C GLN A 579 -14.00 -27.64 27.67
N SER A 580 -14.94 -26.93 27.03
CA SER A 580 -15.01 -25.47 27.10
C SER A 580 -15.35 -24.99 28.52
N LEU A 581 -16.36 -25.60 29.15
CA LEU A 581 -16.72 -25.32 30.54
C LEU A 581 -15.60 -25.68 31.53
N GLN A 582 -14.88 -26.78 31.30
CA GLN A 582 -13.72 -27.15 32.12
C GLN A 582 -12.58 -26.13 32.00
N THR A 583 -12.31 -25.63 30.79
CA THR A 583 -11.29 -24.61 30.56
C THR A 583 -11.66 -23.29 31.26
N LEU A 584 -12.92 -22.88 31.16
CA LEU A 584 -13.44 -21.71 31.86
C LEU A 584 -13.38 -21.89 33.39
N TYR A 585 -13.78 -23.05 33.90
CA TYR A 585 -13.70 -23.37 35.33
C TYR A 585 -12.25 -23.32 35.84
N TYR A 586 -11.31 -23.88 35.07
CA TYR A 586 -9.90 -23.83 35.41
C TYR A 586 -9.38 -22.39 35.47
N ARG A 587 -9.65 -21.56 34.45
CA ARG A 587 -9.27 -20.14 34.44
C ARG A 587 -9.90 -19.37 35.59
N TRP A 588 -11.18 -19.57 35.86
CA TRP A 588 -11.88 -18.96 36.99
C TRP A 588 -11.28 -19.38 38.33
N SER A 589 -10.99 -20.67 38.52
CA SER A 589 -10.37 -21.18 39.74
C SER A 589 -8.97 -20.61 39.97
N LEU A 590 -8.18 -20.45 38.90
CA LEU A 590 -6.86 -19.83 38.98
C LEU A 590 -6.94 -18.35 39.34
N ARG A 591 -7.90 -17.62 38.75
CA ARG A 591 -8.14 -16.21 39.09
C ARG A 591 -8.55 -16.07 40.55
N ARG A 592 -9.47 -16.90 41.02
CA ARG A 592 -9.87 -16.94 42.43
C ARG A 592 -8.69 -17.22 43.36
N ILE A 593 -7.82 -18.18 43.02
CA ILE A 593 -6.61 -18.46 43.83
C ILE A 593 -5.65 -17.26 43.83
N LYS A 594 -5.54 -16.53 42.71
CA LYS A 594 -4.74 -15.31 42.60
C LYS A 594 -5.33 -14.20 43.48
N GLU A 595 -6.64 -13.96 43.40
CA GLU A 595 -7.36 -13.01 44.24
C GLU A 595 -7.27 -13.38 45.72
N GLU A 596 -7.37 -14.66 46.09
CA GLU A 596 -7.18 -15.12 47.46
C GLU A 596 -5.74 -14.85 47.94
N LYS A 597 -4.72 -15.05 47.10
CA LYS A 597 -3.33 -14.71 47.43
C LYS A 597 -3.11 -13.21 47.57
N GLU A 598 -3.67 -12.41 46.68
CA GLU A 598 -3.61 -10.95 46.74
C GLU A 598 -4.36 -10.41 47.95
N SER A 599 -5.54 -10.97 48.26
CA SER A 599 -6.33 -10.69 49.45
C SER A 599 -5.64 -11.16 50.74
N LEU A 600 -4.86 -12.25 50.73
CA LEU A 600 -4.04 -12.63 51.88
C LEU A 600 -2.84 -11.70 52.07
N GLN A 601 -2.26 -11.18 50.98
CA GLN A 601 -1.19 -10.17 51.03
C GLN A 601 -1.71 -8.81 51.50
N GLN A 602 -2.85 -8.35 50.97
CA GLN A 602 -3.53 -7.11 51.36
C GLN A 602 -4.27 -7.22 52.70
N GLY A 603 -4.71 -8.42 53.05
CA GLY A 603 -5.40 -8.76 54.30
C GLY A 603 -4.49 -8.77 55.53
N SER A 604 -3.17 -8.73 55.34
CA SER A 604 -2.25 -8.31 56.41
C SER A 604 -2.44 -6.83 56.80
N LEU A 605 -3.24 -6.07 56.04
CA LEU A 605 -3.46 -4.63 56.18
C LEU A 605 -4.95 -4.20 56.11
N TYR A 606 -5.95 -5.07 56.34
CA TYR A 606 -7.36 -4.67 56.17
C TYR A 606 -8.21 -4.65 57.46
N LYS A 607 -8.85 -3.49 57.68
CA LYS A 607 -9.99 -3.26 58.57
C LYS A 607 -11.28 -3.82 57.93
N TYR A 608 -12.14 -4.35 58.78
CA TYR A 608 -13.45 -4.90 58.47
C TYR A 608 -14.41 -3.82 57.93
N ASN A 609 -15.09 -4.09 56.81
CA ASN A 609 -16.28 -3.37 56.34
C ASN A 609 -17.42 -4.37 56.17
N ASP A 610 -18.60 -4.02 56.68
CA ASP A 610 -19.81 -4.84 56.68
C ASP A 610 -20.45 -4.90 55.28
N PRO A 611 -20.98 -6.05 54.81
CA PRO A 611 -21.51 -6.21 53.45
C PRO A 611 -22.95 -5.70 53.22
N ASP A 612 -23.64 -5.21 54.25
CA ASP A 612 -25.08 -4.88 54.18
C ASP A 612 -25.39 -3.38 53.87
N GLU A 613 -24.37 -2.55 53.64
CA GLU A 613 -24.55 -1.12 53.28
C GLU A 613 -23.74 -0.68 52.04
N ASP A 614 -23.74 -1.45 50.94
CA ASP A 614 -23.20 -0.95 49.65
C ASP A 614 -24.21 -0.03 48.91
N ILE A 615 -24.94 0.79 49.67
CA ILE A 615 -25.83 1.84 49.13
C ILE A 615 -24.97 2.85 48.36
N GLU A 616 -23.72 3.09 48.80
CA GLU A 616 -22.80 4.01 48.15
C GLU A 616 -22.27 3.47 46.82
N GLY A 617 -22.00 2.16 46.70
CA GLY A 617 -21.64 1.53 45.43
C GLY A 617 -22.79 1.51 44.43
N ASP A 618 -24.02 1.21 44.88
CA ASP A 618 -25.20 1.28 44.02
C ASP A 618 -25.56 2.73 43.66
N PHE A 619 -25.38 3.70 44.56
CA PHE A 619 -25.52 5.12 44.25
C PHE A 619 -24.45 5.57 43.23
N LYS A 620 -23.23 5.05 43.30
CA LYS A 620 -22.14 5.34 42.34
C LYS A 620 -22.32 4.65 40.99
N LYS A 621 -23.03 3.52 40.93
CA LYS A 621 -23.48 2.87 39.67
C LYS A 621 -24.64 3.63 39.02
N LEU A 622 -25.56 4.17 39.84
CA LEU A 622 -26.72 4.93 39.40
C LEU A 622 -26.35 6.37 38.99
N PHE A 623 -25.33 6.95 39.64
CA PHE A 623 -24.79 8.28 39.36
C PHE A 623 -23.27 8.19 39.20
N PRO A 624 -22.78 7.81 38.01
CA PRO A 624 -21.34 7.86 37.74
C PRO A 624 -20.88 9.31 37.84
N ASP A 625 -19.99 9.62 38.80
CA ASP A 625 -19.42 10.97 38.91
C ASP A 625 -18.65 11.30 37.64
N TYR A 626 -19.20 12.26 36.92
CA TYR A 626 -18.79 12.53 35.56
C TYR A 626 -17.55 13.45 35.50
N GLU A 627 -17.21 14.16 36.58
CA GLU A 627 -16.02 15.03 36.59
C GLU A 627 -14.68 14.26 36.69
N ASP A 628 -14.67 13.05 37.25
CA ASP A 628 -13.43 12.30 37.56
C ASP A 628 -12.82 11.52 36.36
N VAL A 629 -13.40 11.64 35.15
CA VAL A 629 -12.94 10.92 33.94
C VAL A 629 -12.20 11.85 32.96
N LEU A 630 -11.85 13.07 33.40
CA LEU A 630 -11.10 14.04 32.59
C LEU A 630 -9.59 13.76 32.49
N ASP A 631 -9.06 12.72 33.14
CA ASP A 631 -7.68 12.28 32.95
C ASP A 631 -7.56 11.48 31.63
N ILE A 632 -7.37 12.24 30.55
CA ILE A 632 -7.08 11.74 29.20
C ILE A 632 -5.64 11.19 29.08
N ASP A 633 -4.81 11.30 30.11
CA ASP A 633 -3.46 10.73 30.14
C ASP A 633 -3.42 9.39 30.91
N GLY A 634 -3.04 8.34 30.20
CA GLY A 634 -3.07 6.94 30.62
C GLY A 634 -2.11 6.56 31.75
N THR A 635 -2.35 7.04 32.97
CA THR A 635 -1.64 6.58 34.16
C THR A 635 -2.54 6.42 35.37
N THR A 636 -3.35 5.36 35.42
CA THR A 636 -3.74 4.71 36.70
C THR A 636 -4.08 3.22 36.49
N ASN A 637 -3.13 2.34 36.78
CA ASN A 637 -3.26 0.88 36.67
C ASN A 637 -4.39 0.26 37.54
N ALA A 638 -4.96 1.02 38.49
CA ALA A 638 -6.04 0.56 39.37
C ALA A 638 -7.44 0.59 38.73
N ASN A 639 -7.69 1.49 37.76
CA ASN A 639 -8.99 1.61 37.09
C ASN A 639 -9.19 0.56 35.98
N THR A 640 -8.11 0.07 35.38
CA THR A 640 -8.11 -1.05 34.43
C THR A 640 -8.54 -2.37 35.07
N LEU A 641 -8.17 -2.62 36.33
CA LEU A 641 -8.55 -3.86 37.04
C LEU A 641 -10.06 -3.90 37.34
N LYS A 642 -10.67 -2.76 37.72
CA LYS A 642 -12.13 -2.67 37.95
C LYS A 642 -12.95 -2.74 36.66
N LYS A 643 -12.48 -2.12 35.57
CA LYS A 643 -13.12 -2.26 34.24
C LYS A 643 -13.09 -3.70 33.71
N ASN A 644 -11.98 -4.42 33.92
CA ASN A 644 -11.86 -5.81 33.48
C ASN A 644 -12.78 -6.74 34.29
N ASN A 645 -12.94 -6.53 35.60
CA ASN A 645 -13.83 -7.36 36.42
C ASN A 645 -15.30 -7.25 36.02
N ALA A 646 -15.79 -6.05 35.67
CA ALA A 646 -17.14 -5.87 35.12
C ALA A 646 -17.33 -6.63 33.79
N SER A 647 -16.30 -6.69 32.95
CA SER A 647 -16.36 -7.43 31.68
C SER A 647 -16.45 -8.95 31.87
N PHE A 648 -15.84 -9.52 32.91
CA PHE A 648 -15.94 -10.94 33.20
C PHE A 648 -17.31 -11.33 33.75
N GLU A 649 -17.90 -10.49 34.59
CA GLU A 649 -19.23 -10.72 35.16
C GLU A 649 -20.31 -10.77 34.08
N SER A 650 -20.27 -9.84 33.11
CA SER A 650 -21.17 -9.87 31.94
C SER A 650 -21.00 -11.13 31.08
N ILE A 651 -19.77 -11.66 30.97
CA ILE A 651 -19.52 -12.91 30.22
C ILE A 651 -20.13 -14.10 30.96
N TYR A 652 -19.94 -14.19 32.27
CA TYR A 652 -20.52 -15.26 33.08
C TYR A 652 -22.05 -15.19 33.12
N GLU A 653 -22.61 -13.98 33.16
CA GLU A 653 -24.05 -13.76 33.01
C GLU A 653 -24.54 -14.24 31.64
N SER A 654 -23.85 -13.90 30.55
CA SER A 654 -24.18 -14.42 29.20
C SER A 654 -24.17 -15.94 29.21
N ILE A 655 -23.10 -16.59 29.67
CA ILE A 655 -22.99 -18.06 29.68
C ILE A 655 -24.13 -18.70 30.46
N ALA A 656 -24.52 -18.13 31.61
CA ALA A 656 -25.64 -18.60 32.40
C ALA A 656 -26.98 -18.40 31.67
N SER A 657 -27.18 -17.24 31.05
CA SER A 657 -28.36 -16.94 30.23
C SER A 657 -28.48 -17.90 29.05
N ASP A 658 -27.39 -18.18 28.35
CA ASP A 658 -27.34 -19.11 27.22
C ASP A 658 -27.65 -20.54 27.65
N TYR A 659 -27.12 -20.96 28.81
CA TYR A 659 -27.45 -22.25 29.41
C TYR A 659 -28.95 -22.36 29.75
N ILE A 660 -29.54 -21.30 30.31
CA ILE A 660 -30.97 -21.26 30.62
C ILE A 660 -31.80 -21.28 29.33
N LYS A 661 -31.44 -20.48 28.32
CA LYS A 661 -32.16 -20.43 27.04
C LYS A 661 -32.23 -21.80 26.38
N GLU A 662 -31.11 -22.50 26.30
CA GLU A 662 -31.05 -23.81 25.64
C GLU A 662 -31.82 -24.89 26.41
N TYR A 663 -31.59 -25.01 27.73
CA TYR A 663 -32.13 -26.13 28.51
C TYR A 663 -33.56 -25.89 29.03
N LEU A 664 -33.94 -24.64 29.31
CA LEU A 664 -35.25 -24.29 29.84
C LEU A 664 -36.21 -23.80 28.75
N LEU A 665 -35.76 -22.89 27.88
CA LEU A 665 -36.62 -22.22 26.89
C LEU A 665 -36.65 -22.94 25.53
N GLN A 666 -35.63 -23.76 25.22
CA GLN A 666 -35.46 -24.45 23.92
C GLN A 666 -35.49 -23.50 22.72
N GLU A 667 -35.13 -22.24 22.93
CA GLU A 667 -34.96 -21.26 21.86
C GLU A 667 -33.62 -21.48 21.18
N LYS A 668 -33.62 -21.51 19.85
CA LYS A 668 -32.39 -21.62 19.05
C LYS A 668 -31.96 -20.25 18.57
N ASP A 669 -30.69 -19.94 18.81
CA ASP A 669 -30.08 -18.71 18.28
C ASP A 669 -30.13 -18.70 16.74
N SER A 670 -30.41 -17.52 16.18
CA SER A 670 -30.32 -17.30 14.75
C SER A 670 -28.85 -17.34 14.32
N VAL A 671 -28.59 -17.79 13.07
CA VAL A 671 -27.26 -17.74 12.47
C VAL A 671 -26.70 -16.30 12.47
N ILE A 672 -27.57 -15.30 12.32
CA ILE A 672 -27.18 -13.88 12.32
C ILE A 672 -26.66 -13.45 13.69
N ASP A 673 -27.25 -13.94 14.77
CA ASP A 673 -26.84 -13.60 16.14
C ASP A 673 -25.49 -14.23 16.48
N ILE A 674 -25.25 -15.46 15.99
CA ILE A 674 -23.96 -16.14 16.10
C ILE A 674 -22.88 -15.37 15.33
N VAL A 675 -23.17 -14.91 14.10
CA VAL A 675 -22.24 -14.09 13.31
C VAL A 675 -21.91 -12.78 14.03
N HIS A 676 -22.91 -12.10 14.59
CA HIS A 676 -22.71 -10.85 15.34
C HIS A 676 -21.75 -11.06 16.51
N GLN A 677 -21.96 -12.09 17.32
CA GLN A 677 -21.07 -12.42 18.43
C GLN A 677 -19.68 -12.86 17.96
N GLY A 678 -19.60 -13.56 16.83
CA GLY A 678 -18.33 -13.88 16.16
C GLY A 678 -17.57 -12.63 15.71
N SER A 679 -18.28 -11.57 15.32
CA SER A 679 -17.68 -10.28 14.95
C SER A 679 -17.15 -9.52 16.16
N GLU A 680 -17.91 -9.49 17.28
CA GLU A 680 -17.46 -8.93 18.55
C GLU A 680 -16.22 -9.67 19.06
N LEU A 681 -16.21 -11.00 18.97
CA LEU A 681 -15.06 -11.83 19.31
C LEU A 681 -13.80 -11.39 18.56
N ILE A 682 -13.91 -11.10 17.28
CA ILE A 682 -12.76 -10.70 16.46
C ILE A 682 -12.17 -9.38 16.94
N THR A 683 -13.00 -8.43 17.40
CA THR A 683 -12.48 -7.19 18.00
C THR A 683 -11.60 -7.46 19.21
N HIS A 684 -11.94 -8.46 20.03
CA HIS A 684 -11.11 -8.91 21.16
C HIS A 684 -9.88 -9.71 20.70
N LEU A 685 -10.00 -10.51 19.64
CA LEU A 685 -8.89 -11.27 19.07
C LEU A 685 -7.86 -10.40 18.34
N ASN A 686 -8.23 -9.22 17.86
CA ASN A 686 -7.31 -8.27 17.22
C ASN A 686 -6.14 -7.88 18.14
N GLN A 687 -6.29 -7.95 19.47
CA GLN A 687 -5.17 -7.75 20.40
C GLN A 687 -4.04 -8.78 20.23
N TYR A 688 -4.34 -9.93 19.64
CA TYR A 688 -3.42 -11.03 19.39
C TYR A 688 -3.20 -11.30 17.90
N GLU A 689 -3.49 -10.34 17.02
CA GLU A 689 -3.46 -10.49 15.56
C GLU A 689 -2.18 -11.16 15.05
N ASN A 690 -1.01 -10.74 15.55
CA ASN A 690 0.29 -11.26 15.11
C ASN A 690 0.54 -12.72 15.53
N ASN A 691 -0.24 -13.27 16.46
CA ASN A 691 -0.08 -14.63 16.97
C ASN A 691 -1.09 -15.61 16.39
N LEU A 692 -2.11 -15.13 15.67
CA LEU A 692 -3.16 -15.96 15.08
C LEU A 692 -2.86 -16.31 13.62
N TYR A 693 -3.47 -17.40 13.16
CA TYR A 693 -3.33 -17.84 11.77
C TYR A 693 -4.17 -16.95 10.85
N LYS A 694 -3.59 -16.49 9.75
CA LYS A 694 -4.26 -15.65 8.74
C LYS A 694 -4.77 -16.53 7.60
N ILE A 695 -6.07 -16.47 7.29
CA ILE A 695 -6.70 -17.19 6.16
C ILE A 695 -6.94 -16.19 5.01
N SER A 696 -6.96 -16.69 3.78
CA SER A 696 -7.48 -15.97 2.62
C SER A 696 -8.96 -15.62 2.76
N ASN A 697 -9.41 -14.64 1.99
CA ASN A 697 -10.83 -14.27 1.95
C ASN A 697 -11.68 -15.43 1.42
N ASN A 698 -12.86 -15.62 2.03
CA ASN A 698 -13.89 -16.57 1.58
C ASN A 698 -15.20 -15.82 1.32
N ALA A 699 -16.01 -16.32 0.39
CA ALA A 699 -17.33 -15.79 0.06
C ALA A 699 -18.29 -15.78 1.26
N SER A 700 -18.26 -16.82 2.10
CA SER A 700 -19.08 -16.89 3.32
C SER A 700 -18.67 -15.83 4.34
N MET A 701 -17.37 -15.67 4.58
CA MET A 701 -16.82 -14.62 5.44
C MET A 701 -17.22 -13.23 4.93
N MET A 702 -17.11 -12.99 3.62
CA MET A 702 -17.47 -11.70 3.02
C MET A 702 -18.97 -11.41 3.18
N THR A 703 -19.82 -12.42 3.02
CA THR A 703 -21.27 -12.28 3.20
C THR A 703 -21.61 -11.88 4.63
N SER A 704 -21.00 -12.55 5.62
CA SER A 704 -21.16 -12.22 7.03
C SER A 704 -20.68 -10.81 7.35
N LEU A 705 -19.52 -10.41 6.82
CA LEU A 705 -18.99 -9.06 7.00
C LEU A 705 -19.93 -8.00 6.42
N VAL A 706 -20.38 -8.14 5.18
CA VAL A 706 -21.31 -7.19 4.54
C VAL A 706 -22.61 -7.09 5.33
N ASN A 707 -23.13 -8.21 5.86
CA ASN A 707 -24.31 -8.21 6.70
C ASN A 707 -24.08 -7.46 8.02
N GLU A 708 -22.91 -7.61 8.64
CA GLU A 708 -22.54 -6.91 9.87
C GLU A 708 -22.34 -5.41 9.63
N LEU A 709 -21.75 -5.00 8.51
CA LEU A 709 -21.66 -3.60 8.11
C LEU A 709 -23.05 -3.00 7.85
N ALA A 710 -23.96 -3.78 7.24
CA ALA A 710 -25.34 -3.35 7.05
C ALA A 710 -26.07 -3.20 8.39
N ASN A 711 -25.89 -4.15 9.32
CA ASN A 711 -26.49 -4.11 10.66
C ASN A 711 -25.97 -2.95 11.51
N THR A 712 -24.67 -2.68 11.49
CA THR A 712 -24.09 -1.52 12.18
C THR A 712 -24.63 -0.21 11.58
N HIS A 713 -24.73 -0.12 10.25
CA HIS A 713 -25.36 1.02 9.58
C HIS A 713 -26.84 1.19 9.96
N THR A 714 -27.63 0.12 10.06
CA THR A 714 -29.03 0.23 10.49
C THR A 714 -29.15 0.61 11.95
N LYS A 715 -28.34 0.04 12.85
CA LYS A 715 -28.28 0.41 14.28
C LYS A 715 -27.97 1.90 14.47
N PHE A 716 -27.08 2.48 13.66
CA PHE A 716 -26.80 3.92 13.71
C PHE A 716 -27.98 4.81 13.29
N ASN A 717 -28.99 4.26 12.62
CA ASN A 717 -30.12 5.01 12.07
C ASN A 717 -31.46 4.63 12.71
N GLN A 718 -31.51 3.58 13.53
CA GLN A 718 -32.71 3.15 14.23
C GLN A 718 -32.87 3.86 15.57
N ALA A 719 -34.11 4.24 15.90
CA ALA A 719 -34.45 4.74 17.22
C ALA A 719 -34.51 3.57 18.21
N VAL A 720 -33.79 3.68 19.33
CA VAL A 720 -33.79 2.69 20.40
C VAL A 720 -35.05 2.88 21.26
N SER A 721 -35.86 1.84 21.43
CA SER A 721 -37.12 1.90 22.21
C SER A 721 -36.92 1.65 23.71
N ASP A 722 -35.97 0.80 24.08
CA ASP A 722 -35.60 0.50 25.47
C ASP A 722 -34.13 0.88 25.67
N PHE A 723 -33.87 2.01 26.37
CA PHE A 723 -32.51 2.50 26.59
C PHE A 723 -32.32 3.00 28.03
N ASN A 724 -31.15 2.73 28.59
CA ASN A 724 -30.69 3.26 29.87
C ASN A 724 -30.00 4.62 29.67
N PHE A 725 -30.65 5.69 30.10
CA PHE A 725 -30.18 7.07 29.94
C PHE A 725 -28.74 7.34 30.44
N TYR A 726 -28.30 6.64 31.49
CA TYR A 726 -27.01 6.90 32.15
C TYR A 726 -25.86 6.01 31.66
N GLN A 727 -26.16 4.94 30.93
CA GLN A 727 -25.15 3.97 30.49
C GLN A 727 -25.13 3.80 28.98
N ASP A 728 -26.29 3.93 28.33
CA ASP A 728 -26.43 3.67 26.91
C ASP A 728 -26.24 4.95 26.08
N SER A 729 -25.62 4.76 24.93
CA SER A 729 -25.54 5.78 23.88
C SER A 729 -26.74 5.69 22.96
N ASN A 730 -27.34 6.83 22.60
CA ASN A 730 -28.37 6.91 21.58
C ASN A 730 -27.86 7.67 20.34
N PRO A 731 -27.45 6.97 19.27
CA PRO A 731 -26.87 7.60 18.08
C PRO A 731 -27.80 8.60 17.36
N THR A 732 -29.11 8.36 17.36
CA THR A 732 -30.07 9.24 16.64
C THR A 732 -30.23 10.58 17.34
N GLU A 733 -30.31 10.57 18.67
CA GLU A 733 -30.38 11.79 19.48
C GLU A 733 -29.05 12.56 19.46
N VAL A 734 -27.92 11.86 19.49
CA VAL A 734 -26.60 12.49 19.35
C VAL A 734 -26.45 13.16 17.98
N LYS A 735 -26.89 12.53 16.87
CA LYS A 735 -26.91 13.17 15.53
C LYS A 735 -27.71 14.46 15.51
N ARG A 736 -28.91 14.43 16.11
CA ARG A 736 -29.78 15.61 16.22
C ARG A 736 -29.09 16.73 17.00
N ALA A 737 -28.52 16.40 18.15
CA ALA A 737 -27.78 17.37 18.97
C ALA A 737 -26.56 17.94 18.24
N VAL A 738 -25.77 17.11 17.55
CA VAL A 738 -24.60 17.54 16.77
C VAL A 738 -25.00 18.50 15.65
N THR A 739 -26.10 18.25 14.94
CA THR A 739 -26.59 19.14 13.86
C THR A 739 -26.94 20.53 14.41
N ILE A 740 -27.65 20.57 15.54
CA ILE A 740 -28.02 21.83 16.20
C ILE A 740 -26.77 22.54 16.73
N MET A 741 -25.88 21.83 17.43
CA MET A 741 -24.65 22.39 17.99
C MET A 741 -23.70 22.91 16.90
N THR A 742 -23.64 22.27 15.74
CA THR A 742 -22.87 22.76 14.59
C THR A 742 -23.42 24.09 14.07
N THR A 743 -24.75 24.23 14.02
CA THR A 743 -25.42 25.48 13.64
C THR A 743 -25.12 26.59 14.64
N VAL A 744 -25.23 26.29 15.94
CA VAL A 744 -24.90 27.21 17.03
C VAL A 744 -23.43 27.62 17.00
N TYR A 745 -22.51 26.68 16.79
CA TYR A 745 -21.08 26.94 16.66
C TYR A 745 -20.81 27.90 15.50
N ASN A 746 -21.35 27.62 14.31
CA ASN A 746 -21.12 28.43 13.11
C ASN A 746 -21.66 29.85 13.26
N LEU A 747 -22.84 30.01 13.85
CA LEU A 747 -23.41 31.32 14.15
C LEU A 747 -22.55 32.04 15.19
N SER A 748 -22.24 31.39 16.31
CA SER A 748 -21.44 31.99 17.40
C SER A 748 -20.05 32.40 16.93
N LYS A 749 -19.43 31.63 16.04
CA LYS A 749 -18.13 31.95 15.41
C LYS A 749 -18.24 33.19 14.52
N LYS A 750 -19.26 33.28 13.67
CA LYS A 750 -19.52 34.49 12.85
C LYS A 750 -19.75 35.74 13.70
N LEU A 751 -20.38 35.59 14.86
CA LEU A 751 -20.57 36.69 15.81
C LEU A 751 -19.27 37.03 16.55
N LEU A 752 -18.47 36.02 16.90
CA LEU A 752 -17.16 36.21 17.52
C LEU A 752 -16.19 36.94 16.58
N ASP A 753 -16.28 36.74 15.27
CA ASP A 753 -15.49 37.50 14.28
C ASP A 753 -15.82 39.00 14.31
N GLN A 754 -17.06 39.37 14.67
CA GLN A 754 -17.50 40.76 14.84
C GLN A 754 -17.16 41.33 16.22
N TRP A 755 -17.17 40.49 17.27
CA TRP A 755 -16.81 40.86 18.64
C TRP A 755 -15.76 39.90 19.26
N PRO A 756 -14.48 40.00 18.84
CA PRO A 756 -13.46 39.01 19.20
C PRO A 756 -13.14 38.93 20.68
N GLU A 757 -13.48 39.95 21.47
CA GLU A 757 -13.16 40.02 22.91
C GLU A 757 -14.32 39.57 23.81
N HIS A 758 -15.47 39.17 23.26
CA HIS A 758 -16.62 38.82 24.08
C HIS A 758 -16.45 37.45 24.74
N ALA A 759 -16.25 37.43 26.06
CA ALA A 759 -15.96 36.21 26.82
C ALA A 759 -17.06 35.14 26.70
N THR A 760 -18.34 35.51 26.70
CA THR A 760 -19.42 34.52 26.57
C THR A 760 -19.45 33.87 25.19
N LEU A 761 -19.16 34.61 24.11
CA LEU A 761 -19.07 34.04 22.76
C LEU A 761 -17.87 33.08 22.64
N LYS A 762 -16.71 33.44 23.23
CA LYS A 762 -15.56 32.52 23.32
C LYS A 762 -15.94 31.25 24.08
N ASN A 763 -16.64 31.36 25.21
CA ASN A 763 -17.07 30.21 26.00
C ASN A 763 -18.09 29.34 25.26
N ILE A 764 -19.04 29.93 24.53
CA ILE A 764 -19.99 29.20 23.69
C ILE A 764 -19.24 28.44 22.59
N VAL A 765 -18.34 29.10 21.86
CA VAL A 765 -17.54 28.48 20.79
C VAL A 765 -16.66 27.36 21.34
N PHE A 766 -16.02 27.57 22.50
CA PHE A 766 -15.19 26.54 23.15
C PHE A 766 -16.03 25.34 23.60
N ALA A 767 -17.14 25.56 24.31
CA ALA A 767 -17.99 24.50 24.83
C ALA A 767 -18.70 23.72 23.71
N THR A 768 -19.15 24.40 22.64
CA THR A 768 -19.72 23.75 21.46
C THR A 768 -18.67 22.95 20.69
N ASN A 769 -17.43 23.44 20.58
CA ASN A 769 -16.33 22.67 19.99
C ASN A 769 -16.00 21.42 20.82
N GLU A 770 -15.99 21.56 22.14
CA GLU A 770 -15.77 20.44 23.06
C GLU A 770 -16.88 19.38 22.91
N PHE A 771 -18.15 19.81 22.87
CA PHE A 771 -19.29 18.92 22.61
C PHE A 771 -19.14 18.15 21.29
N LEU A 772 -18.76 18.85 20.21
CA LEU A 772 -18.54 18.24 18.89
C LEU A 772 -17.32 17.31 18.85
N SER A 773 -16.43 17.40 19.83
CA SER A 773 -15.23 16.56 19.93
C SER A 773 -15.44 15.26 20.73
N TYR A 774 -16.61 15.10 21.38
CA TYR A 774 -16.92 13.92 22.17
C TYR A 774 -16.97 12.63 21.34
N PRO A 775 -16.40 11.51 21.84
CA PRO A 775 -16.43 10.24 21.14
C PRO A 775 -17.84 9.66 21.08
N ILE A 776 -18.13 8.99 19.96
CA ILE A 776 -19.37 8.23 19.75
C ILE A 776 -19.40 7.08 20.75
N GLY A 777 -20.53 6.86 21.42
CA GLY A 777 -20.70 5.79 22.42
C GLY A 777 -20.71 6.27 23.88
N LEU A 778 -20.57 7.58 24.14
CA LEU A 778 -20.80 8.13 25.48
C LEU A 778 -22.28 8.07 25.89
N PRO A 779 -22.58 7.88 27.19
CA PRO A 779 -23.95 7.91 27.68
C PRO A 779 -24.64 9.26 27.42
N LEU A 780 -25.95 9.22 27.16
CA LEU A 780 -26.71 10.44 26.82
C LEU A 780 -26.66 11.50 27.93
N GLY A 781 -26.59 11.08 29.20
CA GLY A 781 -26.44 12.00 30.34
C GLY A 781 -25.22 12.93 30.23
N ARG A 782 -24.11 12.48 29.64
CA ARG A 782 -22.92 13.30 29.41
C ARG A 782 -23.16 14.41 28.39
N TYR A 783 -23.80 14.04 27.28
CA TYR A 783 -24.18 15.00 26.25
C TYR A 783 -25.17 16.02 26.81
N LEU A 784 -26.13 15.59 27.63
CA LEU A 784 -27.10 16.50 28.26
C LEU A 784 -26.43 17.51 29.19
N GLN A 785 -25.55 17.07 30.09
CA GLN A 785 -24.82 17.97 31.01
C GLN A 785 -24.09 19.08 30.23
N LYS A 786 -23.46 18.72 29.10
CA LYS A 786 -22.73 19.68 28.29
C LYS A 786 -23.64 20.60 27.48
N LEU A 787 -24.77 20.08 26.99
CA LEU A 787 -25.84 20.89 26.38
C LEU A 787 -26.40 21.93 27.36
N GLU A 788 -26.63 21.57 28.62
CA GLU A 788 -27.11 22.49 29.66
C GLU A 788 -26.11 23.62 29.94
N GLN A 789 -24.81 23.28 29.97
CA GLN A 789 -23.76 24.30 30.09
C GLN A 789 -23.78 25.28 28.91
N ILE A 790 -23.87 24.76 27.68
CA ILE A 790 -23.96 25.57 26.46
C ILE A 790 -25.22 26.44 26.48
N TYR A 791 -26.37 25.86 26.85
CA TYR A 791 -27.63 26.57 26.98
C TYR A 791 -27.52 27.76 27.94
N THR A 792 -26.87 27.57 29.09
CA THR A 792 -26.66 28.64 30.07
C THR A 792 -25.84 29.79 29.47
N PHE A 793 -24.77 29.50 28.74
CA PHE A 793 -23.98 30.53 28.07
C PHE A 793 -24.75 31.25 26.96
N ILE A 794 -25.59 30.55 26.20
CA ILE A 794 -26.46 31.16 25.17
C ILE A 794 -27.50 32.07 25.84
N ALA A 795 -28.11 31.63 26.94
CA ALA A 795 -29.08 32.43 27.69
C ALA A 795 -28.44 33.70 28.27
N GLU A 796 -27.19 33.63 28.73
CA GLU A 796 -26.42 34.82 29.13
C GLU A 796 -26.17 35.76 27.96
N TRP A 797 -25.79 35.24 26.78
CA TRP A 797 -25.62 36.05 25.58
C TRP A 797 -26.93 36.74 25.18
N GLN A 798 -28.08 36.06 25.23
CA GLN A 798 -29.38 36.63 24.87
C GLN A 798 -29.77 37.83 25.73
N LYS A 799 -29.32 37.91 26.99
CA LYS A 799 -29.59 39.08 27.85
C LYS A 799 -28.95 40.36 27.33
N TYR A 800 -27.85 40.25 26.58
CA TYR A 800 -27.06 41.38 26.08
C TYR A 800 -27.18 41.56 24.55
N ALA A 801 -27.66 40.54 23.82
CA ALA A 801 -27.80 40.58 22.37
C ALA A 801 -29.01 41.42 21.92
N SER A 802 -28.83 42.18 20.84
CA SER A 802 -29.96 42.84 20.15
C SER A 802 -30.77 41.84 19.33
N SER A 803 -32.01 42.17 18.95
CA SER A 803 -32.88 41.30 18.16
C SER A 803 -32.27 40.83 16.83
N GLN A 804 -31.32 41.58 16.27
CA GLN A 804 -30.61 41.25 15.03
C GLN A 804 -29.52 40.18 15.21
N VAL A 805 -29.11 39.90 16.45
CA VAL A 805 -27.98 39.03 16.83
C VAL A 805 -28.44 37.91 17.79
N SER A 806 -29.76 37.77 17.92
CA SER A 806 -30.40 36.77 18.77
C SER A 806 -30.19 35.35 18.21
N LEU A 807 -29.89 34.40 19.09
CA LEU A 807 -29.78 32.97 18.84
C LEU A 807 -31.06 32.23 19.30
N GLU A 808 -32.13 32.96 19.60
CA GLU A 808 -33.37 32.45 20.23
C GLU A 808 -34.08 31.38 19.39
N ILE A 809 -33.93 31.40 18.06
CA ILE A 809 -34.44 30.36 17.17
C ILE A 809 -33.83 28.99 17.46
N ASN A 810 -32.57 28.93 17.93
CA ASN A 810 -31.88 27.69 18.28
C ASN A 810 -32.18 27.23 19.72
N LEU A 811 -32.88 28.03 20.52
CA LEU A 811 -33.34 27.68 21.88
C LEU A 811 -34.73 27.02 21.87
N LEU A 812 -35.45 27.06 20.74
CA LEU A 812 -36.82 26.59 20.59
C LEU A 812 -36.96 25.10 20.20
N PHE A 813 -35.85 24.36 20.13
CA PHE A 813 -35.82 22.95 19.73
C PHE A 813 -35.35 22.02 20.85
#